data_AF-A0A4W4E682-F1
#
_entry.id   AF-A0A4W4E682-F1
#
_cell.length_a   1.000
_cell.length_b   1.000
_cell.length_c   1.000
_cell.angle_alpha   90.00
_cell.angle_beta   90.00
_cell.angle_gamma   90.00
#
_symmetry.space_group_name_H-M   'P 1'
#
loop_
_entity.id
_entity.type
_entity.pdbx_description
1 polymer ?
#
loop_
_entity_poly.entity_id
_entity_poly.type
_entity_poly.pdbx_seq_one_letter_code
_entity_poly.pdbx_strand_id
1 'polypeptide(L)'
;MASDGMILTNHDHQIRVGILTVSDSCFRNLAEDRSGMNLKDLVHDPSLLGGIISAYKIVPDEIDEIKETLVDWCDEKELNLILTTGGTGFAPRDVTPEATKEVIEREAPGMALAMLMGSLNVTPLGMLSRPVCGIRGKTLIINLPGSKKGSQECFQFILPALPHAIDLLRDAVVKVKEVHDALEDLPSPPPPLSPAVTSPHKQTEDKGVQCEDEEDEKKDSGVASTEDSGSSHITPAAIAAKSMMSHSNHAVMAKGGQPLTGFVSPTTTTLPSHFTCPCSDKIPDSIISRGVQVLPRDTASLSTTPSESPRAQQSRLSTASCPTPKLLSCGFLQASRREFRAHLDEVITLKSRYSTLDQVQSRCGSKENILRASHSAVDITKVARRHRMSPFPLTSMDKAFITVLEMTPVLGTEIINYRDGMGRVLAQDVYAKDNLPPFPASVKDGYAVRAADGPGDRFIIGESQAGEQPTHTVMPGQVMRVTTGAPIPCGADAVVQVEDTELLRESEDGTEELEVRILVQARPGQDIRPIGHDIKRGECVLAKGTHMGPSEIGLLATVGVTEVEVHKFPVVAVMSTGNELLNPEDDLHPGKIRDSNRSTLLATIQEHGYPTINLGIVGDNPDDLLNALNEGISRADVIITSGGVSMGEKDYLKQVLDIDLHAQIHFGRVFMKPGLPTTFATLDIDGSRKLIFALPGNFTYRDTGATLLEAVPMSDSEASRLPLPPPPRRSNPVSAVVTCNLFVIPALRKMQGILDPRPTIIKARLSCDVKLDPRPEYHRCILTWHHQEPLPWAQSTGNQMSSRLMSMRSANGLLMLPPKTEQYVELHKGEVVDVMVIGRL
;
A
#
# COMPACT_ATOMS: atom_id res chain seq x y z
N MET A 1 -58.06 -13.94 40.60
CA MET A 1 -58.41 -13.05 39.48
C MET A 1 -57.51 -13.42 38.33
N ALA A 2 -58.03 -13.49 37.10
CA ALA A 2 -57.21 -13.76 35.93
C ALA A 2 -56.29 -12.57 35.63
N SER A 3 -55.15 -12.84 35.01
CA SER A 3 -54.47 -11.88 34.13
C SER A 3 -54.35 -12.59 32.78
N ASP A 4 -54.94 -11.98 31.75
CA ASP A 4 -55.22 -12.67 30.50
C ASP A 4 -53.96 -12.86 29.67
N GLY A 5 -53.57 -14.13 29.49
CA GLY A 5 -52.67 -14.51 28.41
C GLY A 5 -53.42 -14.44 27.09
N MET A 6 -53.38 -13.28 26.42
CA MET A 6 -53.94 -13.11 25.08
C MET A 6 -53.20 -14.03 24.09
N ILE A 7 -53.82 -15.17 23.77
CA ILE A 7 -53.39 -16.00 22.64
C ILE A 7 -53.76 -15.23 21.36
N LEU A 8 -52.75 -14.60 20.75
CA LEU A 8 -52.89 -13.92 19.46
C LEU A 8 -53.42 -14.91 18.42
N THR A 9 -54.59 -14.62 17.88
CA THR A 9 -55.20 -15.47 16.85
C THR A 9 -54.42 -15.35 15.53
N ASN A 10 -54.63 -16.29 14.60
CA ASN A 10 -53.87 -16.34 13.33
C ASN A 10 -53.93 -15.06 12.46
N HIS A 11 -54.84 -14.13 12.72
CA HIS A 11 -54.91 -12.85 12.02
C HIS A 11 -53.90 -11.80 12.51
N ASP A 12 -53.35 -11.92 13.72
CA ASP A 12 -52.39 -10.94 14.28
C ASP A 12 -50.94 -11.18 13.82
N HIS A 13 -50.65 -12.18 12.99
CA HIS A 13 -49.26 -12.59 12.74
C HIS A 13 -48.53 -11.80 11.63
N GLN A 14 -49.22 -11.05 10.77
CA GLN A 14 -48.60 -10.36 9.63
C GLN A 14 -47.95 -9.02 10.01
N ILE A 15 -46.76 -8.77 9.46
CA ILE A 15 -45.99 -7.54 9.66
C ILE A 15 -46.68 -6.39 8.91
N ARG A 16 -47.15 -5.37 9.63
CA ARG A 16 -47.72 -4.13 9.08
C ARG A 16 -46.59 -3.18 8.69
N VAL A 17 -46.48 -2.86 7.40
CA VAL A 17 -45.40 -2.03 6.84
C VAL A 17 -45.94 -0.73 6.26
N GLY A 18 -45.28 0.38 6.56
CA GLY A 18 -45.45 1.68 5.92
C GLY A 18 -44.30 1.99 4.95
N ILE A 19 -44.62 2.51 3.76
CA ILE A 19 -43.62 2.99 2.79
C ILE A 19 -43.79 4.49 2.55
N LEU A 20 -42.79 5.27 2.98
CA LEU A 20 -42.79 6.73 2.88
C LEU A 20 -41.77 7.20 1.84
N THR A 21 -42.25 7.71 0.72
CA THR A 21 -41.37 8.30 -0.30
C THR A 21 -41.20 9.79 -0.04
N VAL A 22 -39.95 10.22 0.19
CA VAL A 22 -39.59 11.62 0.42
C VAL A 22 -38.99 12.16 -0.87
N SER A 23 -39.74 13.01 -1.57
CA SER A 23 -39.27 13.66 -2.81
C SER A 23 -40.19 14.79 -3.27
N ASP A 24 -39.65 16.00 -3.36
CA ASP A 24 -40.27 17.17 -3.99
C ASP A 24 -40.78 16.87 -5.40
N SER A 25 -40.02 16.13 -6.20
CA SER A 25 -40.40 15.81 -7.58
C SER A 25 -41.53 14.79 -7.67
N CYS A 26 -41.56 13.78 -6.80
CA CYS A 26 -42.68 12.82 -6.78
C CYS A 26 -43.93 13.47 -6.20
N PHE A 27 -43.80 14.26 -5.12
CA PHE A 27 -44.91 14.97 -4.49
C PHE A 27 -45.60 15.96 -5.45
N ARG A 28 -44.83 16.67 -6.27
CA ARG A 28 -45.35 17.59 -7.30
C ARG A 28 -45.79 16.90 -8.60
N ASN A 29 -45.83 15.55 -8.65
CA ASN A 29 -46.12 14.75 -9.84
C ASN A 29 -45.22 15.05 -11.06
N LEU A 30 -43.98 15.48 -10.81
CA LEU A 30 -42.96 15.74 -11.84
C LEU A 30 -42.10 14.50 -12.16
N ALA A 31 -42.13 13.49 -11.28
CA ALA A 31 -41.48 12.20 -11.45
C ALA A 31 -42.37 11.08 -10.90
N GLU A 32 -42.24 9.88 -11.47
CA GLU A 32 -42.88 8.66 -10.95
C GLU A 32 -42.10 8.11 -9.75
N ASP A 33 -42.79 7.72 -8.68
CA ASP A 33 -42.13 6.99 -7.60
C ASP A 33 -41.85 5.53 -8.01
N ARG A 34 -40.65 5.31 -8.50
CA ARG A 34 -40.14 3.98 -8.85
C ARG A 34 -39.50 3.24 -7.68
N SER A 35 -39.21 3.93 -6.58
CA SER A 35 -38.47 3.38 -5.44
C SER A 35 -39.42 2.85 -4.38
N GLY A 36 -40.44 3.62 -3.98
CA GLY A 36 -41.48 3.17 -3.05
C GLY A 36 -42.34 2.06 -3.65
N MET A 37 -42.65 2.13 -4.95
CA MET A 37 -43.32 1.02 -5.65
C MET A 37 -42.48 -0.27 -5.65
N ASN A 38 -41.15 -0.17 -5.84
CA ASN A 38 -40.28 -1.36 -5.79
C ASN A 38 -40.17 -1.94 -4.38
N LEU A 39 -40.11 -1.09 -3.35
CA LEU A 39 -40.17 -1.54 -1.95
C LEU A 39 -41.51 -2.22 -1.63
N LYS A 40 -42.61 -1.77 -2.26
CA LYS A 40 -43.93 -2.38 -2.12
C LYS A 40 -43.92 -3.83 -2.59
N ASP A 41 -43.32 -4.08 -3.75
CA ASP A 41 -43.18 -5.43 -4.32
C ASP A 41 -42.26 -6.31 -3.45
N LEU A 42 -41.11 -5.78 -3.00
CA LEU A 42 -40.14 -6.50 -2.16
C LEU A 42 -40.68 -6.87 -0.77
N VAL A 43 -41.54 -6.03 -0.18
CA VAL A 43 -42.18 -6.31 1.12
C VAL A 43 -43.29 -7.36 0.97
N HIS A 44 -44.05 -7.31 -0.13
CA HIS A 44 -45.13 -8.26 -0.39
C HIS A 44 -44.60 -9.66 -0.75
N ASP A 45 -43.39 -9.78 -1.27
CA ASP A 45 -42.77 -11.07 -1.63
C ASP A 45 -42.69 -12.01 -0.40
N PRO A 46 -43.39 -13.15 -0.38
CA PRO A 46 -43.36 -14.11 0.72
C PRO A 46 -42.02 -14.81 0.89
N SER A 47 -41.14 -14.77 -0.12
CA SER A 47 -39.78 -15.30 -0.03
C SER A 47 -38.78 -14.32 0.59
N LEU A 48 -39.21 -13.07 0.82
CA LEU A 48 -38.41 -12.01 1.46
C LEU A 48 -38.96 -11.68 2.85
N LEU A 49 -39.98 -10.81 2.93
CA LEU A 49 -40.55 -10.36 4.21
C LEU A 49 -42.00 -10.81 4.42
N GLY A 50 -42.78 -11.03 3.36
CA GLY A 50 -44.20 -11.43 3.45
C GLY A 50 -45.09 -10.44 4.24
N GLY A 51 -44.75 -9.16 4.24
CA GLY A 51 -45.45 -8.11 4.98
C GLY A 51 -46.67 -7.55 4.24
N ILE A 52 -47.61 -6.97 5.00
CA ILE A 52 -48.74 -6.22 4.45
C ILE A 52 -48.41 -4.73 4.42
N ILE A 53 -48.64 -4.10 3.27
CA ILE A 53 -48.54 -2.65 3.10
C ILE A 53 -49.79 -1.99 3.68
N SER A 54 -49.67 -1.52 4.93
CA SER A 54 -50.76 -0.86 5.66
C SER A 54 -50.80 0.65 5.42
N ALA A 55 -49.68 1.26 5.02
CA ALA A 55 -49.63 2.67 4.66
C ALA A 55 -48.64 2.94 3.50
N TYR A 56 -48.99 3.91 2.66
CA TYR A 56 -48.12 4.46 1.62
C TYR A 56 -48.45 5.94 1.45
N LYS A 57 -47.44 6.82 1.48
CA LYS A 57 -47.58 8.27 1.28
C LYS A 57 -46.32 8.79 0.58
N ILE A 58 -46.50 9.82 -0.24
CA ILE A 58 -45.40 10.62 -0.80
C ILE A 58 -45.46 11.97 -0.09
N VAL A 59 -44.32 12.46 0.40
CA VAL A 59 -44.16 13.75 1.08
C VAL A 59 -43.07 14.58 0.38
N PRO A 60 -43.12 15.92 0.44
CA PRO A 60 -42.01 16.77 0.00
C PRO A 60 -40.80 16.60 0.93
N ASP A 61 -39.66 17.15 0.51
CA ASP A 61 -38.42 17.17 1.30
C ASP A 61 -38.48 18.25 2.43
N GLU A 62 -39.53 18.19 3.27
CA GLU A 62 -39.77 19.09 4.41
C GLU A 62 -39.77 18.31 5.73
N ILE A 63 -39.01 18.80 6.72
CA ILE A 63 -38.79 18.09 7.98
C ILE A 63 -40.11 17.82 8.73
N ASP A 64 -40.99 18.81 8.84
CA ASP A 64 -42.23 18.68 9.60
C ASP A 64 -43.24 17.70 8.97
N GLU A 65 -43.38 17.69 7.63
CA GLU A 65 -44.24 16.73 6.91
C GLU A 65 -43.75 15.28 7.05
N ILE A 66 -42.43 15.08 7.04
CA ILE A 66 -41.82 13.76 7.29
C ILE A 66 -42.10 13.35 8.74
N LYS A 67 -41.83 14.24 9.71
CA LYS A 67 -42.03 13.98 11.14
C LYS A 67 -43.49 13.65 11.48
N GLU A 68 -44.44 14.48 11.06
CA GLU A 68 -45.87 14.28 11.28
C GLU A 68 -46.33 12.92 10.72
N THR A 69 -45.86 12.58 9.51
CA THR A 69 -46.18 11.28 8.90
C THR A 69 -45.56 10.11 9.66
N LEU A 70 -44.31 10.21 10.12
CA LEU A 70 -43.67 9.15 10.91
C LEU A 70 -44.37 8.97 12.27
N VAL A 71 -44.77 10.05 12.94
CA VAL A 71 -45.50 10.02 14.21
C VAL A 71 -46.89 9.41 14.05
N ASP A 72 -47.70 9.86 13.09
CA ASP A 72 -49.01 9.25 12.74
C ASP A 72 -48.87 7.73 12.47
N TRP A 73 -47.79 7.31 11.82
CA TRP A 73 -47.60 5.90 11.47
C TRP A 73 -47.10 5.02 12.61
N CYS A 74 -46.38 5.59 13.58
CA CYS A 74 -45.95 4.87 14.78
C CYS A 74 -47.06 4.84 15.84
N ASP A 75 -47.70 5.99 16.09
CA ASP A 75 -48.51 6.20 17.30
C ASP A 75 -50.00 5.92 17.05
N GLU A 76 -50.55 6.35 15.92
CA GLU A 76 -51.99 6.20 15.59
C GLU A 76 -52.27 4.95 14.74
N LYS A 77 -51.34 4.57 13.85
CA LYS A 77 -51.47 3.38 12.98
C LYS A 77 -50.70 2.16 13.46
N GLU A 78 -49.87 2.32 14.49
CA GLU A 78 -49.11 1.23 15.13
C GLU A 78 -48.38 0.32 14.14
N LEU A 79 -47.74 0.88 13.10
CA LEU A 79 -47.05 0.08 12.10
C LEU A 79 -45.85 -0.65 12.73
N ASN A 80 -45.52 -1.84 12.25
CA ASN A 80 -44.39 -2.60 12.80
C ASN A 80 -43.05 -2.15 12.19
N LEU A 81 -43.09 -1.75 10.92
CA LEU A 81 -41.94 -1.29 10.15
C LEU A 81 -42.32 -0.09 9.29
N ILE A 82 -41.47 0.93 9.26
CA ILE A 82 -41.55 2.04 8.32
C ILE A 82 -40.26 2.09 7.50
N LEU A 83 -40.39 1.97 6.19
CA LEU A 83 -39.31 2.15 5.22
C LEU A 83 -39.48 3.51 4.56
N THR A 84 -38.53 4.42 4.76
CA THR A 84 -38.48 5.67 3.98
C THR A 84 -37.56 5.50 2.77
N THR A 85 -37.85 6.18 1.67
CA THR A 85 -36.97 6.22 0.49
C THR A 85 -36.85 7.64 -0.04
N GLY A 86 -35.63 8.14 -0.13
CA GLY A 86 -35.34 9.53 -0.51
C GLY A 86 -34.66 10.31 0.62
N GLY A 87 -34.24 11.54 0.29
CA GLY A 87 -33.73 12.53 1.25
C GLY A 87 -32.55 12.13 2.14
N THR A 88 -31.76 11.11 1.82
CA THR A 88 -30.62 10.61 2.63
C THR A 88 -29.23 11.00 2.10
N GLY A 89 -29.14 11.76 1.01
CA GLY A 89 -27.87 12.22 0.44
C GLY A 89 -27.24 13.42 1.16
N PHE A 90 -26.38 14.17 0.45
CA PHE A 90 -25.70 15.38 0.95
C PHE A 90 -26.26 16.70 0.36
N ALA A 91 -27.33 16.66 -0.44
CA ALA A 91 -27.91 17.87 -1.00
C ALA A 91 -28.67 18.67 0.09
N PRO A 92 -28.86 20.00 -0.07
CA PRO A 92 -29.59 20.81 0.92
C PRO A 92 -31.07 20.44 1.14
N ARG A 93 -31.64 19.56 0.31
CA ARG A 93 -32.98 18.98 0.47
C ARG A 93 -32.96 17.57 1.05
N ASP A 94 -31.80 16.93 1.19
CA ASP A 94 -31.69 15.63 1.85
C ASP A 94 -31.85 15.79 3.38
N VAL A 95 -33.09 15.79 3.87
CA VAL A 95 -33.43 16.07 5.29
C VAL A 95 -34.10 14.90 6.02
N THR A 96 -34.19 13.73 5.39
CA THR A 96 -34.85 12.55 5.98
C THR A 96 -34.15 11.99 7.22
N PRO A 97 -32.81 11.93 7.30
CA PRO A 97 -32.10 11.51 8.52
C PRO A 97 -32.37 12.42 9.71
N GLU A 98 -32.36 13.75 9.49
CA GLU A 98 -32.67 14.78 10.48
C GLU A 98 -34.09 14.61 11.03
N ALA A 99 -35.08 14.56 10.14
CA ALA A 99 -36.48 14.33 10.51
C ALA A 99 -36.70 13.01 11.27
N THR A 100 -35.98 11.95 10.90
CA THR A 100 -36.09 10.65 11.58
C THR A 100 -35.47 10.68 12.98
N LYS A 101 -34.32 11.34 13.16
CA LYS A 101 -33.66 11.49 14.47
C LYS A 101 -34.48 12.26 15.50
N GLU A 102 -35.35 13.17 15.06
CA GLU A 102 -36.26 13.89 15.97
C GLU A 102 -37.50 13.08 16.38
N VAL A 103 -37.76 11.92 15.76
CA VAL A 103 -38.96 11.08 16.01
C VAL A 103 -38.63 9.81 16.79
N ILE A 104 -37.44 9.23 16.58
CA ILE A 104 -37.01 8.00 17.24
C ILE A 104 -36.64 8.23 18.72
N GLU A 105 -36.96 7.25 19.56
CA GLU A 105 -36.64 7.24 20.99
C GLU A 105 -35.29 6.55 21.25
N ARG A 106 -34.91 5.61 20.38
CA ARG A 106 -33.65 4.85 20.45
C ARG A 106 -33.08 4.67 19.04
N GLU A 107 -31.79 4.94 18.87
CA GLU A 107 -31.09 4.65 17.61
C GLU A 107 -30.80 3.15 17.44
N ALA A 108 -30.82 2.65 16.20
CA ALA A 108 -30.44 1.30 15.82
C ALA A 108 -29.22 1.32 14.87
N PRO A 109 -28.05 1.84 15.31
CA PRO A 109 -26.92 2.16 14.43
C PRO A 109 -26.32 0.93 13.71
N GLY A 110 -26.48 -0.27 14.27
CA GLY A 110 -26.02 -1.51 13.62
C GLY A 110 -26.66 -1.77 12.26
N MET A 111 -27.94 -1.44 12.08
CA MET A 111 -28.63 -1.60 10.79
C MET A 111 -28.16 -0.56 9.77
N ALA A 112 -27.96 0.69 10.19
CA ALA A 112 -27.40 1.74 9.35
C ALA A 112 -25.96 1.42 8.90
N LEU A 113 -25.14 0.88 9.82
CA LEU A 113 -23.78 0.41 9.52
C LEU A 113 -23.78 -0.78 8.55
N ALA A 114 -24.68 -1.76 8.73
CA ALA A 114 -24.81 -2.89 7.81
C ALA A 114 -25.17 -2.43 6.38
N MET A 115 -26.10 -1.48 6.23
CA MET A 115 -26.43 -0.90 4.92
C MET A 115 -25.26 -0.14 4.29
N LEU A 116 -24.48 0.62 5.09
CA LEU A 116 -23.29 1.32 4.61
C LEU A 116 -22.18 0.35 4.18
N MET A 117 -21.88 -0.67 4.98
CA MET A 117 -20.88 -1.70 4.65
C MET A 117 -21.27 -2.49 3.40
N GLY A 118 -22.53 -2.92 3.29
CA GLY A 118 -23.05 -3.58 2.09
C GLY A 118 -22.98 -2.67 0.85
N SER A 119 -23.35 -1.39 1.00
CA SER A 119 -23.30 -0.41 -0.10
C SER A 119 -21.88 -0.15 -0.59
N LEU A 120 -20.90 -0.07 0.32
CA LEU A 120 -19.49 0.15 -0.03
C LEU A 120 -18.88 -1.02 -0.82
N ASN A 121 -19.35 -2.25 -0.60
CA ASN A 121 -18.95 -3.42 -1.39
C ASN A 121 -19.50 -3.37 -2.83
N VAL A 122 -20.59 -2.64 -3.08
CA VAL A 122 -21.21 -2.49 -4.42
C VAL A 122 -20.71 -1.23 -5.15
N THR A 123 -20.57 -0.12 -4.44
CA THR A 123 -20.15 1.16 -5.02
C THR A 123 -19.46 2.06 -3.99
N PRO A 124 -18.31 2.68 -4.32
CA PRO A 124 -17.68 3.66 -3.43
C PRO A 124 -18.58 4.87 -3.17
N LEU A 125 -19.55 5.17 -4.05
CA LEU A 125 -20.51 6.26 -3.85
C LEU A 125 -21.52 5.98 -2.71
N GLY A 126 -21.55 4.77 -2.15
CA GLY A 126 -22.38 4.43 -0.99
C GLY A 126 -22.05 5.29 0.25
N MET A 127 -20.83 5.82 0.37
CA MET A 127 -20.43 6.74 1.44
C MET A 127 -21.16 8.09 1.43
N LEU A 128 -21.89 8.41 0.35
CA LEU A 128 -22.65 9.66 0.20
C LEU A 128 -24.08 9.58 0.73
N SER A 129 -24.50 8.41 1.25
CA SER A 129 -25.77 8.25 1.96
C SER A 129 -25.57 8.33 3.47
N ARG A 130 -26.54 8.92 4.18
CA ARG A 130 -26.57 9.09 5.63
C ARG A 130 -27.75 8.32 6.23
N PRO A 131 -27.83 6.98 6.09
CA PRO A 131 -28.97 6.24 6.59
C PRO A 131 -29.07 6.36 8.11
N VAL A 132 -30.29 6.55 8.61
CA VAL A 132 -30.63 6.43 10.03
C VAL A 132 -31.62 5.29 10.18
N CYS A 133 -31.44 4.54 11.26
CA CYS A 133 -32.37 3.52 11.72
C CYS A 133 -32.64 3.76 13.20
N GLY A 134 -33.88 3.56 13.64
CA GLY A 134 -34.24 3.74 15.04
C GLY A 134 -35.64 3.26 15.35
N ILE A 135 -35.98 3.31 16.63
CA ILE A 135 -37.17 2.71 17.21
C ILE A 135 -38.00 3.81 17.86
N ARG A 136 -39.31 3.79 17.64
CA ARG A 136 -40.31 4.59 18.38
C ARG A 136 -41.41 3.63 18.84
N GLY A 137 -41.64 3.54 20.14
CA GLY A 137 -42.56 2.56 20.71
C GLY A 137 -42.23 1.13 20.24
N LYS A 138 -43.16 0.53 19.47
CA LYS A 138 -43.03 -0.81 18.87
C LYS A 138 -42.75 -0.80 17.36
N THR A 139 -42.41 0.37 16.80
CA THR A 139 -42.17 0.57 15.37
C THR A 139 -40.68 0.74 15.07
N LEU A 140 -40.18 -0.01 14.09
CA LEU A 140 -38.83 0.16 13.54
C LEU A 140 -38.88 1.11 12.32
N ILE A 141 -38.07 2.17 12.31
CA ILE A 141 -37.96 3.14 11.20
C ILE A 141 -36.58 2.99 10.55
N ILE A 142 -36.55 2.91 9.22
CA ILE A 142 -35.33 2.70 8.42
C ILE A 142 -35.33 3.64 7.22
N ASN A 143 -34.30 4.47 7.09
CA ASN A 143 -34.14 5.34 5.92
C ASN A 143 -33.28 4.68 4.82
N LEU A 144 -33.83 4.60 3.61
CA LEU A 144 -33.18 4.01 2.44
C LEU A 144 -32.81 5.08 1.39
N PRO A 145 -31.78 4.83 0.54
CA PRO A 145 -31.42 5.73 -0.56
C PRO A 145 -32.56 5.94 -1.57
N GLY A 146 -32.73 7.17 -2.07
CA GLY A 146 -33.85 7.50 -2.99
C GLY A 146 -33.84 6.79 -4.35
N SER A 147 -32.72 6.21 -4.78
CA SER A 147 -32.64 5.47 -6.05
C SER A 147 -33.17 4.05 -5.90
N LYS A 148 -34.01 3.59 -6.84
CA LYS A 148 -34.60 2.22 -6.85
C LYS A 148 -33.56 1.11 -6.59
N LYS A 149 -32.37 1.23 -7.18
CA LYS A 149 -31.28 0.26 -7.00
C LYS A 149 -30.75 0.31 -5.56
N GLY A 150 -30.39 1.49 -5.07
CA GLY A 150 -29.85 1.67 -3.72
C GLY A 150 -30.81 1.29 -2.60
N SER A 151 -32.12 1.59 -2.72
CA SER A 151 -33.11 1.16 -1.73
C SER A 151 -33.30 -0.35 -1.72
N GLN A 152 -33.30 -1.00 -2.88
CA GLN A 152 -33.38 -2.46 -3.00
C GLN A 152 -32.15 -3.16 -2.40
N GLU A 153 -30.93 -2.71 -2.74
CA GLU A 153 -29.70 -3.29 -2.21
C GLU A 153 -29.61 -3.09 -0.68
N CYS A 154 -29.88 -1.88 -0.19
CA CYS A 154 -29.91 -1.60 1.26
C CYS A 154 -30.94 -2.46 2.00
N PHE A 155 -32.16 -2.62 1.46
CA PHE A 155 -33.19 -3.50 2.03
C PHE A 155 -32.73 -4.96 2.11
N GLN A 156 -32.07 -5.47 1.04
CA GLN A 156 -31.54 -6.83 1.02
C GLN A 156 -30.42 -7.05 2.06
N PHE A 157 -29.57 -6.06 2.35
CA PHE A 157 -28.51 -6.19 3.37
C PHE A 157 -29.03 -6.32 4.80
N ILE A 158 -30.20 -5.73 5.11
CA ILE A 158 -30.80 -5.79 6.46
C ILE A 158 -31.86 -6.89 6.60
N LEU A 159 -32.37 -7.42 5.49
CA LEU A 159 -33.44 -8.41 5.47
C LEU A 159 -33.21 -9.63 6.40
N PRO A 160 -32.00 -10.21 6.53
CA PRO A 160 -31.79 -11.36 7.43
C PRO A 160 -32.08 -11.08 8.90
N ALA A 161 -31.91 -9.84 9.37
CA ALA A 161 -32.18 -9.44 10.76
C ALA A 161 -33.59 -8.87 10.96
N LEU A 162 -34.27 -8.48 9.87
CA LEU A 162 -35.47 -7.66 9.90
C LEU A 162 -36.69 -8.35 10.56
N PRO A 163 -37.01 -9.64 10.27
CA PRO A 163 -38.12 -10.33 10.95
C PRO A 163 -37.91 -10.46 12.46
N HIS A 164 -36.70 -10.84 12.89
CA HIS A 164 -36.38 -11.01 14.31
C HIS A 164 -36.41 -9.68 15.07
N ALA A 165 -35.86 -8.60 14.49
CA ALA A 165 -35.94 -7.26 15.08
C ALA A 165 -37.39 -6.80 15.30
N ILE A 166 -38.30 -7.14 14.38
CA ILE A 166 -39.72 -6.82 14.49
C ILE A 166 -40.41 -7.71 15.55
N ASP A 167 -40.15 -9.01 15.57
CA ASP A 167 -40.74 -9.92 16.57
C ASP A 167 -40.26 -9.59 18.01
N LEU A 168 -39.02 -9.11 18.18
CA LEU A 168 -38.52 -8.54 19.44
C LEU A 168 -39.32 -7.31 19.90
N LEU A 169 -39.58 -6.35 19.01
CA LEU A 169 -40.36 -5.14 19.33
C LEU A 169 -41.84 -5.41 19.59
N ARG A 170 -42.33 -6.57 19.17
CA ARG A 170 -43.72 -7.03 19.37
C ARG A 170 -43.93 -7.84 20.64
N ASP A 171 -42.89 -8.09 21.43
CA ASP A 171 -42.89 -9.00 22.58
C ASP A 171 -43.31 -10.44 22.21
N ALA A 172 -42.92 -10.93 21.02
CA ALA A 172 -43.30 -12.25 20.52
C ALA A 172 -42.44 -13.39 21.16
N VAL A 173 -42.55 -13.55 22.48
CA VAL A 173 -41.67 -14.38 23.34
C VAL A 173 -41.38 -15.77 22.78
N VAL A 174 -42.36 -16.46 22.19
CA VAL A 174 -42.20 -17.83 21.67
C VAL A 174 -41.21 -17.88 20.50
N LYS A 175 -41.41 -17.03 19.47
CA LYS A 175 -40.51 -16.98 18.31
C LYS A 175 -39.14 -16.42 18.64
N VAL A 176 -39.08 -15.45 19.56
CA VAL A 176 -37.81 -14.92 20.06
C VAL A 176 -37.01 -16.04 20.74
N LYS A 177 -37.68 -16.96 21.43
CA LYS A 177 -37.01 -18.13 22.02
C LYS A 177 -36.57 -19.14 20.95
N GLU A 178 -37.41 -19.49 19.99
CA GLU A 178 -37.04 -20.38 18.87
C GLU A 178 -35.80 -19.88 18.10
N VAL A 179 -35.65 -18.56 17.91
CA VAL A 179 -34.46 -17.98 17.27
C VAL A 179 -33.24 -17.97 18.20
N HIS A 180 -33.39 -17.73 19.51
CA HIS A 180 -32.26 -17.84 20.44
C HIS A 180 -31.79 -19.29 20.58
N ASP A 181 -32.70 -20.26 20.73
CA ASP A 181 -32.39 -21.69 20.80
C ASP A 181 -31.60 -22.12 19.53
N ALA A 182 -32.01 -21.65 18.34
CA ALA A 182 -31.30 -21.91 17.08
C ALA A 182 -29.96 -21.14 16.90
N LEU A 183 -29.70 -20.12 17.72
CA LEU A 183 -28.43 -19.38 17.76
C LEU A 183 -27.49 -19.89 18.88
N GLU A 184 -28.01 -20.52 19.94
CA GLU A 184 -27.22 -21.23 20.97
C GLU A 184 -26.59 -22.51 20.41
N ASP A 185 -27.21 -23.15 19.42
CA ASP A 185 -26.63 -24.27 18.66
C ASP A 185 -25.50 -23.85 17.69
N LEU A 186 -25.20 -22.54 17.55
CA LEU A 186 -24.01 -22.08 16.82
C LEU A 186 -22.76 -22.13 17.72
N PRO A 187 -21.62 -22.65 17.22
CA PRO A 187 -20.41 -22.80 18.03
C PRO A 187 -19.91 -21.45 18.55
N SER A 188 -19.67 -21.38 19.86
CA SER A 188 -19.13 -20.18 20.51
C SER A 188 -17.76 -19.80 19.92
N PRO A 189 -17.47 -18.50 19.71
CA PRO A 189 -16.16 -18.09 19.22
C PRO A 189 -15.06 -18.45 20.24
N PRO A 190 -13.87 -18.88 19.77
CA PRO A 190 -12.80 -19.33 20.67
C PRO A 190 -12.24 -18.18 21.52
N PRO A 191 -11.76 -18.45 22.75
CA PRO A 191 -11.12 -17.45 23.59
C PRO A 191 -9.81 -16.94 22.94
N PRO A 192 -9.38 -15.71 23.24
CA PRO A 192 -8.18 -15.11 22.64
C PRO A 192 -6.92 -15.93 22.98
N LEU A 193 -6.15 -16.27 21.94
CA LEU A 193 -4.93 -17.07 22.06
C LEU A 193 -3.82 -16.31 22.79
N SER A 194 -3.32 -16.90 23.87
CA SER A 194 -2.05 -16.48 24.50
C SER A 194 -0.86 -16.94 23.64
N PRO A 195 0.23 -16.15 23.52
CA PRO A 195 1.36 -16.51 22.67
C PRO A 195 2.13 -17.71 23.21
N ALA A 196 2.34 -18.73 22.36
CA ALA A 196 3.05 -19.94 22.73
C ALA A 196 4.58 -19.75 22.72
N VAL A 197 5.22 -20.04 23.85
CA VAL A 197 6.68 -20.05 23.98
C VAL A 197 7.25 -21.30 23.30
N THR A 198 8.20 -21.12 22.38
CA THR A 198 9.03 -22.23 21.85
C THR A 198 10.49 -22.00 22.19
N SER A 199 11.04 -22.85 23.05
CA SER A 199 12.44 -22.84 23.47
C SER A 199 13.23 -23.95 22.74
N PRO A 200 14.43 -23.67 22.20
CA PRO A 200 15.26 -24.69 21.58
C PRO A 200 16.13 -25.40 22.62
N HIS A 201 16.03 -26.72 22.74
CA HIS A 201 17.00 -27.52 23.49
C HIS A 201 17.72 -28.54 22.61
N LYS A 202 19.04 -28.59 22.79
CA LYS A 202 19.99 -29.39 22.00
C LYS A 202 19.76 -30.90 22.18
N GLN A 203 19.95 -31.65 21.11
CA GLN A 203 20.35 -33.07 21.22
C GLN A 203 21.85 -33.16 21.51
N THR A 204 22.20 -33.99 22.49
CA THR A 204 23.51 -34.63 22.63
C THR A 204 23.25 -36.11 22.92
N GLU A 205 24.02 -36.97 22.27
CA GLU A 205 23.91 -38.43 22.40
C GLU A 205 24.27 -38.91 23.82
N ASP A 206 23.51 -39.85 24.38
CA ASP A 206 24.09 -41.09 24.93
C ASP A 206 23.03 -42.22 24.98
N LYS A 207 23.49 -43.44 25.28
CA LYS A 207 22.83 -44.72 24.98
C LYS A 207 21.75 -45.16 25.97
N GLY A 208 20.79 -45.94 25.46
CA GLY A 208 20.76 -47.37 25.81
C GLY A 208 19.48 -47.96 26.44
N VAL A 209 19.18 -49.20 26.01
CA VAL A 209 18.30 -50.22 26.62
C VAL A 209 16.78 -49.89 26.59
N GLN A 210 15.94 -50.50 25.73
CA GLN A 210 15.44 -51.89 25.61
C GLN A 210 14.35 -52.34 26.60
N CYS A 211 13.58 -53.35 26.15
CA CYS A 211 12.34 -53.95 26.69
C CYS A 211 11.07 -53.15 26.33
N GLU A 212 10.21 -53.55 25.37
CA GLU A 212 9.52 -54.84 25.11
C GLU A 212 8.39 -55.17 26.10
N ASP A 213 7.22 -55.44 25.49
CA ASP A 213 5.98 -56.12 25.92
C ASP A 213 4.90 -55.58 24.92
N GLU A 214 4.40 -56.28 23.91
CA GLU A 214 3.58 -57.52 23.91
C GLU A 214 2.33 -57.41 24.82
N GLU A 215 1.10 -57.77 24.42
CA GLU A 215 0.61 -58.40 23.18
C GLU A 215 -0.93 -58.13 23.01
N ASP A 216 -1.51 -58.81 22.01
CA ASP A 216 -2.90 -59.36 21.98
C ASP A 216 -4.04 -58.73 21.13
N GLU A 217 -4.75 -59.65 20.47
CA GLU A 217 -5.73 -59.43 19.40
C GLU A 217 -7.21 -59.56 19.85
N LYS A 218 -8.17 -58.90 19.16
CA LYS A 218 -9.12 -59.54 18.19
C LYS A 218 -10.32 -58.68 17.73
N LYS A 219 -10.55 -58.69 16.41
CA LYS A 219 -11.79 -59.02 15.65
C LYS A 219 -13.18 -58.91 16.33
N ASP A 220 -14.28 -58.54 15.65
CA ASP A 220 -14.52 -58.40 14.19
C ASP A 220 -15.79 -57.55 13.88
N SER A 221 -15.96 -57.16 12.61
CA SER A 221 -17.21 -56.79 11.91
C SER A 221 -18.00 -55.49 12.24
N GLY A 222 -18.49 -54.80 11.19
CA GLY A 222 -19.54 -53.77 11.32
C GLY A 222 -19.52 -52.63 10.29
N VAL A 223 -20.08 -52.86 9.09
CA VAL A 223 -20.15 -51.92 7.95
C VAL A 223 -20.97 -50.63 8.24
N ALA A 224 -20.50 -49.45 7.78
CA ALA A 224 -21.22 -48.49 6.90
C ALA A 224 -21.02 -46.96 7.16
N SER A 225 -20.43 -46.29 6.15
CA SER A 225 -20.74 -44.94 5.60
C SER A 225 -20.56 -43.61 6.37
N THR A 226 -20.17 -42.62 5.53
CA THR A 226 -20.28 -41.15 5.60
C THR A 226 -19.42 -40.34 6.57
N GLU A 227 -18.56 -39.54 5.94
CA GLU A 227 -18.23 -38.12 6.19
C GLU A 227 -18.36 -37.56 7.61
N ASP A 228 -17.24 -37.06 8.15
CA ASP A 228 -17.27 -35.95 9.08
C ASP A 228 -16.01 -35.05 8.93
N SER A 229 -16.19 -33.79 9.33
CA SER A 229 -15.27 -32.73 9.79
C SER A 229 -13.73 -32.90 9.73
N GLY A 230 -12.95 -31.82 9.62
CA GLY A 230 -13.29 -30.39 9.60
C GLY A 230 -12.14 -29.51 10.13
N SER A 231 -12.45 -28.25 10.46
CA SER A 231 -11.55 -27.26 11.09
C SER A 231 -10.42 -26.69 10.18
N SER A 232 -9.91 -25.47 10.36
CA SER A 232 -10.39 -24.36 11.22
C SER A 232 -9.82 -22.99 10.80
N HIS A 233 -10.65 -21.96 11.01
CA HIS A 233 -10.38 -20.59 11.45
C HIS A 233 -9.09 -19.83 11.05
N ILE A 234 -9.33 -18.72 10.33
CA ILE A 234 -8.72 -17.41 10.60
C ILE A 234 -9.55 -16.70 11.70
N THR A 235 -8.92 -15.94 12.60
CA THR A 235 -9.57 -14.75 13.23
C THR A 235 -8.56 -13.62 13.56
N PRO A 236 -9.02 -12.34 13.70
CA PRO A 236 -8.14 -11.14 13.68
C PRO A 236 -8.34 -10.13 14.86
N ALA A 237 -7.43 -9.15 14.99
CA ALA A 237 -7.61 -7.76 15.46
C ALA A 237 -6.24 -7.01 15.35
N ALA A 238 -6.03 -5.74 15.01
CA ALA A 238 -6.80 -4.47 14.96
C ALA A 238 -6.79 -3.61 16.26
N ILE A 239 -6.05 -2.48 16.28
CA ILE A 239 -6.57 -1.09 16.43
C ILE A 239 -5.46 0.00 16.45
N ALA A 240 -5.77 1.09 15.73
CA ALA A 240 -5.27 2.47 15.71
C ALA A 240 -3.95 2.93 16.38
N ALA A 241 -3.13 3.62 15.58
CA ALA A 241 -2.46 4.87 15.96
C ALA A 241 -2.67 5.94 14.86
N LYS A 242 -2.99 7.19 15.25
CA LYS A 242 -3.26 8.30 14.31
C LYS A 242 -1.99 8.80 13.62
N SER A 243 -2.06 9.08 12.33
CA SER A 243 -1.24 10.11 11.69
C SER A 243 -2.10 10.98 10.78
N MET A 244 -2.18 12.27 11.08
CA MET A 244 -2.74 13.27 10.16
C MET A 244 -1.66 13.68 9.16
N MET A 245 -1.94 13.51 7.86
CA MET A 245 -1.33 14.36 6.84
C MET A 245 -2.41 14.99 5.98
N SER A 246 -2.58 16.29 6.15
CA SER A 246 -3.38 17.14 5.26
C SER A 246 -2.69 17.23 3.90
N HIS A 247 -3.39 16.82 2.83
CA HIS A 247 -3.09 17.26 1.47
C HIS A 247 -4.37 17.81 0.84
N SER A 248 -4.44 19.14 0.80
CA SER A 248 -5.38 19.88 -0.04
C SER A 248 -5.10 19.57 -1.51
N ASN A 249 -6.14 19.33 -2.31
CA ASN A 249 -6.07 19.68 -3.72
C ASN A 249 -7.45 20.07 -4.27
N HIS A 250 -7.45 21.18 -5.02
CA HIS A 250 -8.64 21.75 -5.64
C HIS A 250 -9.18 20.83 -6.76
N ALA A 251 -10.49 20.62 -6.79
CA ALA A 251 -11.19 20.12 -7.96
C ALA A 251 -11.73 21.30 -8.78
N VAL A 252 -11.08 21.62 -9.90
CA VAL A 252 -11.63 22.54 -10.92
C VAL A 252 -12.44 21.73 -11.92
N MET A 253 -13.77 21.83 -11.83
CA MET A 253 -14.70 21.18 -12.76
C MET A 253 -15.01 22.09 -13.96
N ALA A 254 -14.52 21.70 -15.14
CA ALA A 254 -14.94 22.31 -16.40
C ALA A 254 -16.32 21.74 -16.83
N LYS A 255 -17.32 22.60 -16.97
CA LYS A 255 -18.64 22.24 -17.55
C LYS A 255 -18.60 22.30 -19.08
N GLY A 256 -19.31 21.39 -19.73
CA GLY A 256 -19.67 21.47 -21.15
C GLY A 256 -21.10 20.96 -21.39
N GLY A 257 -21.80 21.52 -22.37
CA GLY A 257 -23.16 21.10 -22.78
C GLY A 257 -24.07 22.28 -23.13
N GLN A 258 -24.57 22.31 -24.37
CA GLN A 258 -25.47 23.36 -24.91
C GLN A 258 -26.96 23.07 -24.60
N PRO A 259 -27.91 23.92 -25.08
CA PRO A 259 -28.47 23.67 -26.42
C PRO A 259 -28.73 24.93 -27.31
N LEU A 260 -28.74 24.70 -28.64
CA LEU A 260 -29.66 25.17 -29.71
C LEU A 260 -30.39 26.54 -29.56
N THR A 261 -30.61 27.41 -30.56
CA THR A 261 -30.37 27.45 -32.03
C THR A 261 -30.72 28.87 -32.53
N GLY A 262 -30.08 29.41 -33.59
CA GLY A 262 -30.67 30.52 -34.36
C GLY A 262 -29.75 31.57 -35.00
N PHE A 263 -29.39 31.34 -36.27
CA PHE A 263 -29.36 32.30 -37.39
C PHE A 263 -28.61 33.68 -37.36
N VAL A 264 -27.95 33.95 -38.49
CA VAL A 264 -27.44 35.24 -39.05
C VAL A 264 -26.04 35.75 -38.62
N SER A 265 -25.14 35.82 -39.60
CA SER A 265 -23.85 36.55 -39.63
C SER A 265 -24.04 37.94 -40.30
N PRO A 266 -23.01 38.78 -40.56
CA PRO A 266 -21.62 38.85 -40.03
C PRO A 266 -21.23 40.29 -39.56
N THR A 267 -20.04 40.48 -38.94
CA THR A 267 -18.99 41.46 -39.36
C THR A 267 -17.91 41.73 -38.29
N THR A 268 -16.66 41.55 -38.71
CA THR A 268 -15.50 42.48 -38.64
C THR A 268 -15.16 43.31 -37.38
N THR A 269 -13.83 43.47 -37.21
CA THR A 269 -13.07 44.63 -36.64
C THR A 269 -12.70 44.66 -35.14
N THR A 270 -11.41 44.35 -34.89
CA THR A 270 -10.44 45.08 -34.03
C THR A 270 -10.65 45.32 -32.53
N LEU A 271 -9.61 44.89 -31.77
CA LEU A 271 -8.98 45.55 -30.60
C LEU A 271 -9.22 47.07 -30.49
N PRO A 272 -9.36 47.65 -29.28
CA PRO A 272 -8.15 48.00 -28.50
C PRO A 272 -8.26 47.91 -26.96
N SER A 273 -7.23 48.45 -26.29
CA SER A 273 -6.81 48.24 -24.90
C SER A 273 -7.21 49.35 -23.89
N HIS A 274 -7.14 48.99 -22.59
CA HIS A 274 -6.99 49.85 -21.39
C HIS A 274 -8.10 50.88 -21.04
N PHE A 275 -8.60 50.82 -19.79
CA PHE A 275 -8.74 51.99 -18.88
C PHE A 275 -8.86 51.52 -17.41
N THR A 276 -8.79 52.45 -16.44
CA THR A 276 -8.48 52.18 -15.01
C THR A 276 -9.39 52.91 -14.00
N CYS A 277 -9.55 52.31 -12.80
CA CYS A 277 -9.97 52.93 -11.51
C CYS A 277 -11.43 53.47 -11.38
N PRO A 278 -11.93 53.86 -10.17
CA PRO A 278 -11.40 53.72 -8.78
C PRO A 278 -12.42 53.29 -7.65
N CYS A 279 -11.91 52.97 -6.44
CA CYS A 279 -12.48 53.16 -5.06
C CYS A 279 -13.92 52.64 -4.67
N SER A 280 -14.30 52.34 -3.40
CA SER A 280 -13.69 52.51 -2.05
C SER A 280 -14.16 51.46 -0.99
N ASP A 281 -13.56 51.54 0.21
CA ASP A 281 -14.06 51.18 1.57
C ASP A 281 -14.17 49.73 2.13
N LYS A 282 -13.14 49.40 2.93
CA LYS A 282 -13.15 48.90 4.34
C LYS A 282 -14.08 47.74 4.78
N ILE A 283 -13.43 46.64 5.19
CA ILE A 283 -13.87 45.67 6.22
C ILE A 283 -12.67 45.43 7.18
N PRO A 284 -12.85 45.30 8.51
CA PRO A 284 -11.74 45.39 9.49
C PRO A 284 -10.97 44.08 9.73
N ASP A 285 -9.77 44.24 10.32
CA ASP A 285 -8.83 43.16 10.67
C ASP A 285 -9.34 42.16 11.72
N SER A 286 -9.06 40.87 11.50
CA SER A 286 -8.65 39.95 12.58
C SER A 286 -7.97 38.67 12.07
N ILE A 287 -6.72 38.49 12.51
CA ILE A 287 -6.02 37.20 12.72
C ILE A 287 -5.84 36.28 11.49
N ILE A 288 -4.73 36.49 10.75
CA ILE A 288 -4.03 35.41 10.03
C ILE A 288 -2.52 35.48 10.33
N SER A 289 -1.99 34.33 10.78
CA SER A 289 -0.61 33.81 10.69
C SER A 289 0.60 34.75 10.67
N ARG A 290 1.49 34.55 11.65
CA ARG A 290 2.93 34.30 11.45
C ARG A 290 3.33 33.15 12.40
N GLY A 291 4.13 32.17 12.01
CA GLY A 291 5.14 32.18 10.95
C GLY A 291 6.50 32.23 11.62
N VAL A 292 7.11 31.06 11.84
CA VAL A 292 8.33 30.87 12.63
C VAL A 292 9.48 31.70 12.05
N GLN A 293 10.15 32.49 12.89
CA GLN A 293 11.39 33.17 12.52
C GLN A 293 12.41 33.04 13.66
N VAL A 294 13.50 32.31 13.40
CA VAL A 294 14.64 32.13 14.30
C VAL A 294 15.54 33.36 14.25
N LEU A 295 15.81 33.98 15.40
CA LEU A 295 16.88 34.99 15.61
C LEU A 295 17.21 35.08 17.13
N PRO A 296 18.31 35.74 17.58
CA PRO A 296 19.42 35.00 18.20
C PRO A 296 19.65 35.29 19.70
N ARG A 297 20.72 34.68 20.24
CA ARG A 297 21.32 34.99 21.55
C ARG A 297 21.62 36.48 21.72
N ASP A 298 21.35 36.98 22.93
CA ASP A 298 22.05 38.12 23.53
C ASP A 298 22.50 37.79 24.96
N THR A 299 23.55 38.47 25.42
CA THR A 299 24.25 38.22 26.69
C THR A 299 24.10 39.40 27.66
N ALA A 300 23.65 39.17 28.90
CA ALA A 300 23.96 40.03 30.05
C ALA A 300 23.68 39.35 31.41
N SER A 301 24.76 39.04 32.13
CA SER A 301 24.96 39.11 33.60
C SER A 301 23.75 39.13 34.58
N LEU A 302 23.78 38.22 35.56
CA LEU A 302 24.12 38.57 36.96
C LEU A 302 24.52 37.32 37.77
N SER A 303 25.23 37.53 38.88
CA SER A 303 26.02 36.52 39.60
C SER A 303 25.47 36.17 40.99
N THR A 304 25.68 34.93 41.43
CA THR A 304 26.11 34.60 42.81
C THR A 304 26.72 33.19 42.88
N THR A 305 27.78 33.04 43.67
CA THR A 305 28.43 31.75 44.06
C THR A 305 28.39 31.65 45.61
N PRO A 306 28.47 30.45 46.22
CA PRO A 306 29.74 29.74 46.47
C PRO A 306 29.68 28.25 46.03
N SER A 307 30.71 27.64 45.43
CA SER A 307 32.00 27.19 45.98
C SER A 307 31.95 26.01 46.96
N GLU A 308 32.31 24.81 46.49
CA GLU A 308 33.40 24.02 47.08
C GLU A 308 33.89 22.90 46.14
N SER A 309 35.19 22.65 46.13
CA SER A 309 35.86 21.51 45.47
C SER A 309 37.32 21.42 45.92
N PRO A 310 37.95 20.23 45.86
CA PRO A 310 39.39 20.22 45.57
C PRO A 310 39.88 19.05 44.69
N ARG A 311 40.57 19.43 43.59
CA ARG A 311 41.79 18.79 42.99
C ARG A 311 41.75 17.29 42.58
N ALA A 312 42.41 16.84 41.51
CA ALA A 312 43.51 17.38 40.68
C ALA A 312 43.26 17.02 39.18
N GLN A 313 44.16 17.13 38.19
CA GLN A 313 45.58 17.52 38.15
C GLN A 313 45.90 18.36 36.88
N GLN A 314 46.88 17.99 36.03
CA GLN A 314 47.36 18.81 34.90
C GLN A 314 48.02 17.98 33.76
N SER A 315 47.89 18.47 32.51
CA SER A 315 49.01 18.54 31.55
C SER A 315 48.71 19.56 30.42
N ARG A 316 49.72 20.34 29.99
CA ARG A 316 49.64 21.44 28.98
C ARG A 316 50.36 21.08 27.67
N LEU A 317 49.98 21.76 26.57
CA LEU A 317 50.81 22.51 25.58
C LEU A 317 49.93 22.82 24.34
N SER A 318 49.57 24.08 24.03
CA SER A 318 50.26 25.05 23.15
C SER A 318 50.24 24.70 21.64
N THR A 319 50.02 25.57 20.63
CA THR A 319 49.64 27.01 20.50
C THR A 319 49.34 27.32 19.01
N ALA A 320 48.78 28.51 18.71
CA ALA A 320 48.65 29.18 17.38
C ALA A 320 47.46 28.77 16.46
N SER A 321 46.97 29.59 15.51
CA SER A 321 46.56 31.02 15.49
C SER A 321 46.24 31.49 14.04
N CYS A 322 44.98 31.88 13.78
CA CYS A 322 44.53 32.77 12.67
C CYS A 322 44.66 32.26 11.20
N PRO A 323 44.07 32.96 10.18
CA PRO A 323 42.63 33.17 10.02
C PRO A 323 42.10 32.97 8.58
N THR A 324 40.78 33.08 8.39
CA THR A 324 40.06 33.11 7.08
C THR A 324 40.22 34.45 6.33
N PRO A 325 39.85 34.50 5.04
CA PRO A 325 38.89 35.53 4.62
C PRO A 325 37.75 35.03 3.69
N LYS A 326 36.70 35.85 3.53
CA LYS A 326 35.47 35.61 2.75
C LYS A 326 35.43 36.35 1.41
N LEU A 327 34.51 35.92 0.54
CA LEU A 327 34.08 36.54 -0.72
C LEU A 327 33.56 38.00 -0.60
N LEU A 328 33.63 38.73 -1.72
CA LEU A 328 32.70 39.72 -2.34
C LEU A 328 33.46 40.41 -3.51
N SER A 329 32.91 40.92 -4.63
CA SER A 329 31.53 40.97 -5.17
C SER A 329 31.51 41.38 -6.67
N CYS A 330 30.52 40.89 -7.42
CA CYS A 330 29.72 41.54 -8.50
C CYS A 330 30.35 42.48 -9.57
N GLY A 331 29.95 42.31 -10.85
CA GLY A 331 30.00 43.39 -11.86
C GLY A 331 30.03 42.94 -13.33
N PHE A 332 28.88 42.89 -14.02
CA PHE A 332 28.76 42.56 -15.45
C PHE A 332 28.39 43.82 -16.28
N LEU A 333 29.18 44.17 -17.31
CA LEU A 333 28.74 44.40 -18.71
C LEU A 333 29.72 45.25 -19.57
N GLN A 334 30.05 44.70 -20.75
CA GLN A 334 30.33 45.33 -22.05
C GLN A 334 31.04 46.70 -22.14
N ALA A 335 32.19 46.74 -22.83
CA ALA A 335 32.32 47.44 -24.12
C ALA A 335 33.60 47.10 -24.93
N SER A 336 33.46 47.11 -26.25
CA SER A 336 34.47 47.47 -27.27
C SER A 336 35.67 46.54 -27.59
N ARG A 337 35.65 46.05 -28.84
CA ARG A 337 36.79 45.48 -29.57
C ARG A 337 37.85 46.55 -29.90
N ARG A 338 39.13 46.26 -29.68
CA ARG A 338 40.26 46.40 -30.65
C ARG A 338 41.61 46.34 -29.92
N GLU A 339 42.13 45.12 -29.73
CA GLU A 339 43.56 44.82 -29.67
C GLU A 339 43.71 43.31 -29.42
N PHE A 340 44.19 42.60 -30.45
CA PHE A 340 44.89 41.29 -30.45
C PHE A 340 44.84 40.74 -31.88
N ARG A 341 45.62 41.38 -32.77
CA ARG A 341 45.82 40.96 -34.16
C ARG A 341 47.31 40.82 -34.44
N ALA A 342 47.98 40.04 -33.59
CA ALA A 342 49.42 39.79 -33.63
C ALA A 342 49.82 38.55 -32.79
N HIS A 343 49.22 37.37 -33.05
CA HIS A 343 49.69 36.09 -32.48
C HIS A 343 49.15 34.86 -33.25
N LEU A 344 49.02 34.95 -34.58
CA LEU A 344 48.38 33.91 -35.41
C LEU A 344 49.25 33.42 -36.59
N ASP A 345 50.57 33.60 -36.51
CA ASP A 345 51.54 33.18 -37.54
C ASP A 345 52.54 32.11 -37.06
N GLU A 346 52.41 31.57 -35.84
CA GLU A 346 53.37 30.60 -35.26
C GLU A 346 52.82 29.18 -35.03
N VAL A 347 51.58 28.90 -35.47
CA VAL A 347 50.89 27.60 -35.26
C VAL A 347 50.70 26.81 -36.58
N ILE A 348 51.05 27.38 -37.73
CA ILE A 348 50.78 26.78 -39.06
C ILE A 348 52.00 26.05 -39.67
N THR A 349 53.19 26.20 -39.11
CA THR A 349 54.47 25.71 -39.69
C THR A 349 55.06 24.44 -39.07
N LEU A 350 54.30 23.69 -38.26
CA LEU A 350 54.73 22.41 -37.66
C LEU A 350 53.98 21.16 -38.16
N LYS A 351 53.04 21.30 -39.11
CA LYS A 351 52.17 20.20 -39.58
C LYS A 351 52.65 19.43 -40.81
N SER A 352 53.93 19.54 -41.20
CA SER A 352 54.43 19.08 -42.50
C SER A 352 55.57 18.04 -42.47
N ARG A 353 55.99 17.51 -41.30
CA ARG A 353 57.06 16.49 -41.22
C ARG A 353 56.85 15.47 -40.09
N TYR A 354 55.94 14.52 -40.30
CA TYR A 354 56.04 13.15 -39.75
C TYR A 354 55.11 12.22 -40.54
N SER A 355 55.57 11.83 -41.73
CA SER A 355 55.13 10.62 -42.41
C SER A 355 56.37 9.75 -42.67
N THR A 356 56.17 8.43 -42.74
CA THR A 356 57.22 7.39 -42.85
C THR A 356 58.12 7.20 -41.62
N LEU A 357 57.65 6.38 -40.68
CA LEU A 357 58.41 5.22 -40.20
C LEU A 357 57.45 4.23 -39.54
N ASP A 358 57.22 3.12 -40.25
CA ASP A 358 56.40 2.00 -39.81
C ASP A 358 57.32 0.91 -39.24
N GLN A 359 56.76 0.03 -38.41
CA GLN A 359 57.35 -1.20 -37.85
C GLN A 359 58.34 -1.13 -36.65
N VAL A 360 58.20 -2.18 -35.81
CA VAL A 360 59.11 -2.75 -34.79
C VAL A 360 58.92 -2.31 -33.31
N GLN A 361 58.12 -3.14 -32.60
CA GLN A 361 58.21 -3.53 -31.17
C GLN A 361 57.89 -2.47 -30.09
N SER A 362 56.85 -2.62 -29.25
CA SER A 362 56.50 -3.70 -28.30
C SER A 362 57.14 -3.54 -26.90
N ARG A 363 56.31 -3.13 -25.92
CA ARG A 363 56.27 -3.44 -24.47
C ARG A 363 55.85 -2.20 -23.65
N CYS A 364 55.17 -2.46 -22.52
CA CYS A 364 54.38 -1.54 -21.69
C CYS A 364 53.12 -0.99 -22.40
N GLY A 365 51.95 -0.85 -21.74
CA GLY A 365 51.68 -1.20 -20.34
C GLY A 365 50.38 -0.61 -19.78
N SER A 366 49.24 -0.95 -20.40
CA SER A 366 47.90 -0.94 -19.76
C SER A 366 47.44 0.31 -18.98
N LYS A 367 47.58 1.54 -19.53
CA LYS A 367 46.96 2.76 -18.95
C LYS A 367 46.32 3.80 -19.90
N GLU A 368 46.32 3.62 -21.23
CA GLU A 368 45.84 4.66 -22.16
C GLU A 368 44.62 4.29 -23.04
N ASN A 369 44.10 3.06 -22.97
CA ASN A 369 43.01 2.60 -23.87
C ASN A 369 41.56 2.91 -23.40
N ILE A 370 41.36 3.73 -22.36
CA ILE A 370 40.03 4.26 -21.97
C ILE A 370 39.92 5.76 -22.29
N LEU A 371 40.62 6.20 -23.33
CA LEU A 371 40.25 7.41 -24.06
C LEU A 371 39.11 7.07 -25.01
N ARG A 372 37.89 7.50 -24.64
CA ARG A 372 36.62 7.33 -25.35
C ARG A 372 36.77 7.14 -26.86
N ALA A 373 36.39 5.96 -27.36
CA ALA A 373 35.94 5.85 -28.73
C ALA A 373 34.76 6.82 -28.91
N SER A 374 34.95 7.89 -29.70
CA SER A 374 33.93 8.92 -29.89
C SER A 374 32.78 8.48 -30.79
N HIS A 375 32.95 7.31 -31.41
CA HIS A 375 32.02 6.66 -32.33
C HIS A 375 32.03 5.15 -32.07
N SER A 376 30.87 4.53 -32.21
CA SER A 376 30.64 3.08 -32.14
C SER A 376 31.29 2.34 -33.32
N ALA A 377 31.71 1.10 -33.07
CA ALA A 377 32.19 0.17 -34.09
C ALA A 377 31.06 -0.65 -34.75
N VAL A 378 29.80 -0.40 -34.42
CA VAL A 378 28.63 -1.11 -34.99
C VAL A 378 28.39 -0.68 -36.44
N ASP A 379 28.61 -1.62 -37.37
CA ASP A 379 28.43 -1.39 -38.80
C ASP A 379 26.95 -1.37 -39.23
N ILE A 380 26.38 -0.18 -39.29
CA ILE A 380 25.01 0.09 -39.76
C ILE A 380 24.83 -0.07 -41.28
N THR A 381 25.89 -0.20 -42.08
CA THR A 381 25.79 -0.19 -43.56
C THR A 381 25.35 -1.53 -44.15
N LYS A 382 25.52 -2.63 -43.40
CA LYS A 382 25.32 -4.02 -43.89
C LYS A 382 23.92 -4.58 -43.65
N VAL A 383 22.88 -3.74 -43.68
CA VAL A 383 21.47 -4.10 -43.41
C VAL A 383 21.02 -5.42 -44.05
N ALA A 384 21.35 -5.65 -45.33
CA ALA A 384 20.95 -6.87 -46.06
C ALA A 384 21.51 -8.16 -45.43
N ARG A 385 22.71 -8.09 -44.82
CA ARG A 385 23.43 -9.21 -44.18
C ARG A 385 23.06 -9.41 -42.71
N ARG A 386 22.07 -8.68 -42.17
CA ARG A 386 21.63 -8.85 -40.78
C ARG A 386 21.11 -10.27 -40.53
N HIS A 387 21.34 -10.75 -39.31
CA HIS A 387 20.92 -12.07 -38.86
C HIS A 387 19.40 -12.29 -39.06
N ARG A 388 19.03 -13.40 -39.71
CA ARG A 388 17.62 -13.80 -39.93
C ARG A 388 17.07 -14.72 -38.83
N MET A 389 17.97 -15.35 -38.08
CA MET A 389 17.70 -16.04 -36.82
C MET A 389 18.45 -15.30 -35.72
N SER A 390 17.89 -15.19 -34.51
CA SER A 390 18.58 -14.51 -33.41
C SER A 390 19.85 -15.28 -33.01
N PRO A 391 21.00 -14.60 -32.84
CA PRO A 391 22.26 -15.25 -32.46
C PRO A 391 22.24 -15.78 -31.02
N PHE A 392 21.33 -15.29 -30.18
CA PHE A 392 21.18 -15.73 -28.80
C PHE A 392 20.25 -16.95 -28.71
N PRO A 393 20.62 -18.04 -27.99
CA PRO A 393 19.74 -19.18 -27.77
C PRO A 393 18.50 -18.78 -26.97
N LEU A 394 17.47 -19.64 -27.02
CA LEU A 394 16.21 -19.43 -26.30
C LEU A 394 16.33 -20.04 -24.89
N THR A 395 16.41 -19.20 -23.88
CA THR A 395 16.67 -19.61 -22.48
C THR A 395 15.36 -19.92 -21.77
N SER A 396 15.28 -20.97 -20.94
CA SER A 396 14.09 -21.19 -20.09
C SER A 396 13.95 -20.09 -19.04
N MET A 397 12.74 -19.88 -18.53
CA MET A 397 12.49 -18.89 -17.48
C MET A 397 13.38 -19.12 -16.26
N ASP A 398 13.38 -20.34 -15.73
CA ASP A 398 14.10 -20.66 -14.48
C ASP A 398 15.60 -20.47 -14.64
N LYS A 399 16.16 -20.88 -15.79
CA LYS A 399 17.58 -20.64 -16.09
C LYS A 399 17.89 -19.15 -16.19
N ALA A 400 17.03 -18.35 -16.83
CA ALA A 400 17.22 -16.90 -16.90
C ALA A 400 17.18 -16.26 -15.50
N PHE A 401 16.22 -16.64 -14.66
CA PHE A 401 16.06 -16.15 -13.30
C PHE A 401 17.26 -16.51 -12.40
N ILE A 402 17.68 -17.78 -12.43
CA ILE A 402 18.87 -18.26 -11.71
C ILE A 402 20.12 -17.50 -12.17
N THR A 403 20.32 -17.36 -13.48
CA THR A 403 21.48 -16.63 -14.05
C THR A 403 21.53 -15.17 -13.58
N VAL A 404 20.37 -14.48 -13.51
CA VAL A 404 20.31 -13.12 -12.97
C VAL A 404 20.74 -13.09 -11.50
N LEU A 405 20.21 -13.98 -10.66
CA LEU A 405 20.57 -14.03 -9.24
C LEU A 405 22.04 -14.44 -9.02
N GLU A 406 22.58 -15.40 -9.76
CA GLU A 406 23.98 -15.84 -9.65
C GLU A 406 24.96 -14.72 -10.00
N MET A 407 24.72 -14.02 -11.12
CA MET A 407 25.63 -12.98 -11.63
C MET A 407 25.53 -11.65 -10.87
N THR A 408 24.43 -11.42 -10.15
CA THR A 408 24.18 -10.20 -9.37
C THR A 408 25.03 -10.17 -8.08
N PRO A 409 25.83 -9.12 -7.83
CA PRO A 409 26.56 -8.97 -6.58
C PRO A 409 25.64 -8.52 -5.42
N VAL A 410 26.12 -8.68 -4.19
CA VAL A 410 25.61 -7.91 -3.04
C VAL A 410 26.46 -6.64 -2.93
N LEU A 411 25.86 -5.48 -2.68
CA LEU A 411 26.58 -4.23 -2.54
C LEU A 411 27.28 -4.11 -1.19
N GLY A 412 28.31 -3.26 -1.16
CA GLY A 412 28.99 -2.87 0.07
C GLY A 412 28.08 -2.12 1.05
N THR A 413 28.63 -1.79 2.21
CA THR A 413 27.89 -1.25 3.34
C THR A 413 28.02 0.27 3.47
N GLU A 414 27.10 0.87 4.21
CA GLU A 414 27.15 2.26 4.67
C GLU A 414 26.52 2.40 6.06
N ILE A 415 26.89 3.45 6.79
CA ILE A 415 26.28 3.79 8.08
C ILE A 415 25.19 4.84 7.83
N ILE A 416 24.01 4.62 8.40
CA ILE A 416 22.85 5.52 8.29
C ILE A 416 22.22 5.78 9.66
N ASN A 417 21.45 6.87 9.76
CA ASN A 417 20.57 7.08 10.89
C ASN A 417 19.45 6.03 10.88
N TYR A 418 19.07 5.52 12.05
CA TYR A 418 18.05 4.46 12.18
C TYR A 418 16.70 4.83 11.52
N ARG A 419 16.36 6.12 11.45
CA ARG A 419 15.12 6.60 10.80
C ARG A 419 15.06 6.34 9.30
N ASP A 420 16.23 6.29 8.65
CA ASP A 420 16.38 6.00 7.23
C ASP A 420 16.50 4.49 6.95
N GLY A 421 16.32 3.65 7.99
CA GLY A 421 16.46 2.20 7.94
C GLY A 421 15.31 1.43 7.30
N MET A 422 14.19 2.07 6.96
CA MET A 422 13.04 1.39 6.36
C MET A 422 13.40 0.66 5.05
N GLY A 423 13.20 -0.66 5.00
CA GLY A 423 13.54 -1.51 3.85
C GLY A 423 15.04 -1.80 3.69
N ARG A 424 15.89 -1.30 4.59
CA ARG A 424 17.33 -1.61 4.61
C ARG A 424 17.59 -2.98 5.23
N VAL A 425 18.73 -3.58 4.88
CA VAL A 425 19.20 -4.82 5.50
C VAL A 425 20.41 -4.53 6.39
N LEU A 426 20.36 -4.94 7.65
CA LEU A 426 21.47 -4.79 8.60
C LEU A 426 22.70 -5.56 8.14
N ALA A 427 23.85 -4.89 8.15
CA ALA A 427 25.15 -5.51 7.86
C ALA A 427 25.95 -5.89 9.12
N GLN A 428 25.44 -5.50 10.30
CA GLN A 428 25.97 -5.80 11.63
C GLN A 428 24.90 -6.45 12.51
N ASP A 429 25.33 -7.14 13.56
CA ASP A 429 24.48 -7.45 14.71
C ASP A 429 24.29 -6.20 15.58
N VAL A 430 23.14 -6.09 16.25
CA VAL A 430 22.81 -4.97 17.16
C VAL A 430 22.51 -5.51 18.54
N TYR A 431 23.23 -4.98 19.54
CA TYR A 431 23.15 -5.42 20.92
C TYR A 431 22.53 -4.36 21.84
N ALA A 432 21.75 -4.79 22.82
CA ALA A 432 21.22 -3.92 23.86
C ALA A 432 22.32 -3.47 24.83
N LYS A 433 22.51 -2.15 24.98
CA LYS A 433 23.46 -1.57 25.94
C LYS A 433 22.92 -1.51 27.39
N ASP A 434 21.60 -1.54 27.52
CA ASP A 434 20.84 -1.39 28.77
C ASP A 434 19.76 -2.49 28.84
N ASN A 435 19.16 -2.69 30.02
CA ASN A 435 18.04 -3.62 30.23
C ASN A 435 16.69 -2.95 29.91
N LEU A 436 15.69 -3.74 29.49
CA LEU A 436 14.30 -3.32 29.40
C LEU A 436 13.39 -4.25 30.25
N PRO A 437 12.62 -3.72 31.21
CA PRO A 437 12.79 -2.39 31.79
C PRO A 437 14.15 -2.27 32.53
N PRO A 438 14.70 -1.05 32.68
CA PRO A 438 15.98 -0.84 33.36
C PRO A 438 15.86 -0.85 34.90
N PHE A 439 14.65 -0.67 35.42
CA PHE A 439 14.25 -0.79 36.83
C PHE A 439 13.09 -1.81 36.91
N PRO A 440 12.78 -2.41 38.09
CA PRO A 440 11.57 -3.20 38.24
C PRO A 440 10.36 -2.26 38.05
N ALA A 441 9.47 -2.57 37.13
CA ALA A 441 8.39 -1.67 36.71
C ALA A 441 7.01 -2.27 36.99
N SER A 442 6.05 -1.44 37.43
CA SER A 442 4.67 -1.89 37.59
C SER A 442 4.02 -2.24 36.25
N VAL A 443 3.24 -3.32 36.23
CA VAL A 443 2.37 -3.71 35.09
C VAL A 443 1.00 -3.04 35.18
N LYS A 444 0.58 -2.58 36.36
CA LYS A 444 -0.75 -2.03 36.65
C LYS A 444 -0.69 -0.69 37.37
N ASP A 445 -1.79 0.04 37.33
CA ASP A 445 -2.09 1.12 38.29
C ASP A 445 -2.60 0.49 39.59
N GLY A 446 -2.10 0.96 40.74
CA GLY A 446 -2.45 0.37 42.03
C GLY A 446 -1.40 0.65 43.10
N TYR A 447 -1.03 -0.36 43.88
CA TYR A 447 -0.15 -0.22 45.04
C TYR A 447 0.98 -1.25 45.03
N ALA A 448 2.21 -0.79 45.22
CA ALA A 448 3.35 -1.63 45.51
C ALA A 448 3.28 -2.07 46.98
N VAL A 449 3.20 -3.39 47.19
CA VAL A 449 2.98 -4.03 48.48
C VAL A 449 4.11 -5.00 48.82
N ARG A 450 4.13 -5.44 50.07
CA ARG A 450 4.86 -6.64 50.50
C ARG A 450 3.88 -7.80 50.51
N ALA A 451 4.04 -8.78 49.63
CA ALA A 451 3.15 -9.94 49.53
C ALA A 451 3.02 -10.70 50.86
N ALA A 452 4.09 -10.72 51.65
CA ALA A 452 4.12 -11.33 52.99
C ALA A 452 3.20 -10.66 54.02
N ASP A 453 2.78 -9.41 53.81
CA ASP A 453 1.87 -8.71 54.72
C ASP A 453 0.40 -9.13 54.51
N GLY A 454 0.06 -9.67 53.32
CA GLY A 454 -1.28 -10.15 52.97
C GLY A 454 -2.36 -9.07 52.87
N PRO A 455 -3.66 -9.45 52.90
CA PRO A 455 -4.79 -8.51 52.91
C PRO A 455 -4.86 -7.61 54.15
N GLY A 456 -5.66 -6.55 54.05
CA GLY A 456 -6.00 -5.63 55.15
C GLY A 456 -5.47 -4.21 54.95
N ASP A 457 -5.63 -3.41 56.00
CA ASP A 457 -5.50 -1.96 55.97
C ASP A 457 -4.01 -1.55 56.04
N ARG A 458 -3.58 -0.61 55.19
CA ARG A 458 -2.17 -0.21 55.00
C ARG A 458 -2.02 1.30 54.92
N PHE A 459 -0.90 1.81 55.43
CA PHE A 459 -0.53 3.22 55.27
C PHE A 459 0.12 3.45 53.91
N ILE A 460 -0.37 4.46 53.17
CA ILE A 460 0.26 4.91 51.92
C ILE A 460 1.38 5.88 52.29
N ILE A 461 2.62 5.54 51.91
CA ILE A 461 3.82 6.36 52.24
C ILE A 461 4.23 7.33 51.12
N GLY A 462 3.37 7.50 50.11
CA GLY A 462 3.59 8.34 48.93
C GLY A 462 3.30 7.59 47.63
N GLU A 463 3.78 8.16 46.54
CA GLU A 463 3.58 7.68 45.17
C GLU A 463 4.93 7.47 44.44
N SER A 464 4.98 6.48 43.55
CA SER A 464 6.00 6.33 42.52
C SER A 464 5.37 6.57 41.15
N GLN A 465 5.87 7.58 40.44
CA GLN A 465 5.38 8.01 39.13
C GLN A 465 6.36 7.62 38.01
N ALA A 466 5.83 7.44 36.80
CA ALA A 466 6.66 7.16 35.63
C ALA A 466 7.59 8.35 35.31
N GLY A 467 8.91 8.13 35.40
CA GLY A 467 9.94 9.13 35.13
C GLY A 467 10.81 9.49 36.34
N GLU A 468 10.35 9.18 37.56
CA GLU A 468 11.10 9.45 38.79
C GLU A 468 11.43 8.14 39.55
N GLN A 469 12.63 8.07 40.13
CA GLN A 469 13.05 6.92 40.93
C GLN A 469 12.61 7.13 42.39
N PRO A 470 11.74 6.27 42.96
CA PRO A 470 11.31 6.39 44.35
C PRO A 470 12.51 6.27 45.30
N THR A 471 12.55 7.19 46.28
CA THR A 471 13.60 7.29 47.31
C THR A 471 13.22 6.61 48.63
N HIS A 472 11.92 6.41 48.88
CA HIS A 472 11.41 5.75 50.08
C HIS A 472 11.44 4.21 49.94
N THR A 473 11.52 3.52 51.08
CA THR A 473 11.47 2.06 51.18
C THR A 473 10.17 1.65 51.86
N VAL A 474 9.43 0.72 51.25
CA VAL A 474 8.18 0.16 51.79
C VAL A 474 8.49 -0.82 52.91
N MET A 475 8.09 -0.47 54.14
CA MET A 475 8.25 -1.31 55.34
C MET A 475 6.99 -2.16 55.58
N PRO A 476 7.02 -3.23 56.41
CA PRO A 476 5.82 -3.98 56.78
C PRO A 476 4.68 -3.08 57.30
N GLY A 477 3.47 -3.30 56.80
CA GLY A 477 2.27 -2.50 57.08
C GLY A 477 2.12 -1.23 56.23
N GLN A 478 3.08 -0.95 55.34
CA GLN A 478 3.07 0.18 54.43
C GLN A 478 2.88 -0.27 52.97
N VAL A 479 2.40 0.63 52.13
CA VAL A 479 2.33 0.50 50.67
C VAL A 479 2.69 1.82 50.01
N MET A 480 3.04 1.79 48.73
CA MET A 480 3.24 3.00 47.92
C MET A 480 2.33 2.93 46.70
N ARG A 481 1.65 4.03 46.36
CA ARG A 481 0.89 4.13 45.11
C ARG A 481 1.84 4.00 43.93
N VAL A 482 1.48 3.23 42.92
CA VAL A 482 2.22 3.06 41.66
C VAL A 482 1.32 3.24 40.46
N THR A 483 1.86 3.84 39.42
CA THR A 483 1.24 3.88 38.09
C THR A 483 1.91 2.88 37.14
N THR A 484 1.22 2.52 36.07
CA THR A 484 1.69 1.57 35.06
C THR A 484 3.00 2.05 34.44
N GLY A 485 4.04 1.22 34.51
CA GLY A 485 5.39 1.56 34.06
C GLY A 485 6.23 2.38 35.07
N ALA A 486 5.69 2.79 36.22
CA ALA A 486 6.48 3.42 37.28
C ALA A 486 7.44 2.42 37.94
N PRO A 487 8.58 2.88 38.49
CA PRO A 487 9.51 2.00 39.19
C PRO A 487 8.92 1.50 40.52
N ILE A 488 9.15 0.23 40.85
CA ILE A 488 8.78 -0.33 42.15
C ILE A 488 9.78 0.15 43.22
N PRO A 489 9.31 0.68 44.36
CA PRO A 489 10.18 1.10 45.47
C PRO A 489 10.88 -0.08 46.13
N CYS A 490 12.02 0.20 46.78
CA CYS A 490 12.68 -0.82 47.61
C CYS A 490 11.74 -1.32 48.71
N GLY A 491 11.86 -2.60 49.07
CA GLY A 491 11.08 -3.23 50.14
C GLY A 491 9.76 -3.87 49.71
N ALA A 492 9.15 -3.38 48.62
CA ALA A 492 8.00 -4.02 47.96
C ALA A 492 8.43 -5.16 47.03
N ASP A 493 7.60 -6.18 46.90
CA ASP A 493 7.86 -7.38 46.08
C ASP A 493 6.66 -7.84 45.23
N ALA A 494 5.52 -7.15 45.31
CA ALA A 494 4.36 -7.37 44.45
C ALA A 494 3.61 -6.06 44.20
N VAL A 495 2.77 -6.02 43.15
CA VAL A 495 1.76 -4.97 42.96
C VAL A 495 0.37 -5.58 43.10
N VAL A 496 -0.53 -4.82 43.75
CA VAL A 496 -1.97 -5.07 43.74
C VAL A 496 -2.62 -3.97 42.91
N GLN A 497 -3.39 -4.37 41.89
CA GLN A 497 -4.13 -3.45 41.02
C GLN A 497 -5.18 -2.67 41.82
N VAL A 498 -5.49 -1.44 41.41
CA VAL A 498 -6.40 -0.55 42.15
C VAL A 498 -7.80 -1.16 42.36
N GLU A 499 -8.28 -1.99 41.43
CA GLU A 499 -9.57 -2.69 41.50
C GLU A 499 -9.67 -3.69 42.66
N ASP A 500 -8.55 -4.20 43.16
CA ASP A 500 -8.47 -5.11 44.30
C ASP A 500 -8.19 -4.37 45.63
N THR A 501 -8.58 -3.09 45.71
CA THR A 501 -8.39 -2.23 46.88
C THR A 501 -9.60 -1.35 47.20
N GLU A 502 -9.74 -0.95 48.48
CA GLU A 502 -10.69 0.08 48.93
C GLU A 502 -9.93 1.23 49.59
N LEU A 503 -10.13 2.47 49.12
CA LEU A 503 -9.58 3.66 49.80
C LEU A 503 -10.30 3.87 51.15
N LEU A 504 -9.53 4.01 52.23
CA LEU A 504 -10.07 4.17 53.59
C LEU A 504 -9.95 5.60 54.13
N ARG A 505 -8.85 6.28 53.79
CA ARG A 505 -8.63 7.68 54.17
C ARG A 505 -7.84 8.43 53.12
N GLU A 506 -8.25 9.66 52.87
CA GLU A 506 -7.61 10.68 52.04
C GLU A 506 -7.31 11.94 52.88
N SER A 507 -6.56 12.89 52.33
CA SER A 507 -6.35 14.22 52.90
C SER A 507 -7.64 15.06 52.91
N GLU A 508 -7.70 16.10 53.75
CA GLU A 508 -8.91 16.96 53.86
C GLU A 508 -9.28 17.68 52.55
N ASP A 509 -8.34 17.81 51.61
CA ASP A 509 -8.53 18.40 50.28
C ASP A 509 -8.70 17.36 49.16
N GLY A 510 -8.68 16.06 49.49
CA GLY A 510 -8.82 14.95 48.52
C GLY A 510 -7.66 14.79 47.54
N THR A 511 -6.48 15.38 47.83
CA THR A 511 -5.32 15.33 46.93
C THR A 511 -4.35 14.18 47.20
N GLU A 512 -4.28 13.68 48.44
CA GLU A 512 -3.41 12.56 48.83
C GLU A 512 -4.21 11.41 49.43
N GLU A 513 -3.94 10.19 48.94
CA GLU A 513 -4.44 8.95 49.52
C GLU A 513 -3.54 8.57 50.72
N LEU A 514 -4.13 8.33 51.90
CA LEU A 514 -3.39 8.13 53.15
C LEU A 514 -3.46 6.69 53.68
N GLU A 515 -4.62 6.03 53.56
CA GLU A 515 -4.81 4.63 53.97
C GLU A 515 -5.70 3.87 52.97
N VAL A 516 -5.30 2.63 52.66
CA VAL A 516 -5.99 1.74 51.72
C VAL A 516 -6.13 0.34 52.31
N ARG A 517 -7.25 -0.33 52.03
CA ARG A 517 -7.44 -1.76 52.28
C ARG A 517 -7.03 -2.56 51.05
N ILE A 518 -6.09 -3.48 51.24
CA ILE A 518 -5.76 -4.51 50.26
C ILE A 518 -6.77 -5.66 50.42
N LEU A 519 -7.55 -5.97 49.38
CA LEU A 519 -8.58 -7.02 49.46
C LEU A 519 -8.03 -8.44 49.23
N VAL A 520 -6.95 -8.56 48.46
CA VAL A 520 -6.43 -9.84 47.95
C VAL A 520 -5.05 -10.21 48.52
N GLN A 521 -4.77 -11.51 48.61
CA GLN A 521 -3.45 -12.01 48.95
C GLN A 521 -2.57 -11.99 47.69
N ALA A 522 -1.72 -10.97 47.57
CA ALA A 522 -0.75 -10.86 46.48
C ALA A 522 0.27 -12.01 46.51
N ARG A 523 0.83 -12.36 45.34
CA ARG A 523 1.95 -13.31 45.20
C ARG A 523 3.27 -12.54 44.99
N PRO A 524 4.42 -12.99 45.55
CA PRO A 524 5.71 -12.39 45.23
C PRO A 524 5.98 -12.38 43.71
N GLY A 525 6.38 -11.22 43.18
CA GLY A 525 6.60 -10.96 41.76
C GLY A 525 5.34 -10.68 40.94
N GLN A 526 4.14 -10.69 41.54
CA GLN A 526 2.90 -10.36 40.84
C GLN A 526 2.90 -8.92 40.31
N ASP A 527 2.45 -8.75 39.06
CA ASP A 527 2.26 -7.47 38.38
C ASP A 527 3.51 -6.55 38.36
N ILE A 528 4.69 -7.16 38.42
CA ILE A 528 6.00 -6.50 38.29
C ILE A 528 6.75 -7.09 37.09
N ARG A 529 7.23 -6.23 36.18
CA ARG A 529 8.26 -6.56 35.20
C ARG A 529 9.64 -6.34 35.84
N PRO A 530 10.41 -7.39 36.17
CA PRO A 530 11.74 -7.23 36.75
C PRO A 530 12.74 -6.61 35.76
N ILE A 531 13.90 -6.18 36.26
CA ILE A 531 14.97 -5.61 35.42
C ILE A 531 15.37 -6.61 34.32
N GLY A 532 15.30 -6.18 33.06
CA GLY A 532 15.66 -7.00 31.91
C GLY A 532 14.72 -8.16 31.63
N HIS A 533 13.43 -7.99 31.96
CA HIS A 533 12.37 -8.95 31.63
C HIS A 533 12.16 -9.10 30.12
N ASP A 534 12.12 -7.98 29.39
CA ASP A 534 11.83 -7.95 27.96
C ASP A 534 13.10 -8.00 27.10
N ILE A 535 14.16 -7.30 27.53
CA ILE A 535 15.47 -7.24 26.85
C ILE A 535 16.58 -7.19 27.90
N LYS A 536 17.61 -8.01 27.78
CA LYS A 536 18.78 -8.00 28.67
C LYS A 536 19.93 -7.21 28.07
N ARG A 537 20.67 -6.50 28.91
CA ARG A 537 21.93 -5.87 28.52
C ARG A 537 22.91 -6.93 27.97
N GLY A 538 23.44 -6.68 26.78
CA GLY A 538 24.33 -7.58 26.03
C GLY A 538 23.60 -8.55 25.11
N GLU A 539 22.25 -8.56 25.09
CA GLU A 539 21.46 -9.38 24.19
C GLU A 539 21.50 -8.85 22.76
N CYS A 540 21.59 -9.74 21.77
CA CYS A 540 21.47 -9.40 20.36
C CYS A 540 19.99 -9.23 20.00
N VAL A 541 19.54 -7.98 19.81
CA VAL A 541 18.13 -7.66 19.56
C VAL A 541 17.77 -7.70 18.08
N LEU A 542 18.74 -7.47 17.19
CA LEU A 542 18.58 -7.60 15.75
C LEU A 542 19.86 -8.19 15.14
N ALA A 543 19.70 -9.29 14.40
CA ALA A 543 20.81 -9.95 13.72
C ALA A 543 21.17 -9.27 12.38
N LYS A 544 22.42 -9.45 11.98
CA LYS A 544 22.89 -9.20 10.61
C LYS A 544 22.04 -9.98 9.61
N GLY A 545 21.64 -9.32 8.52
CA GLY A 545 20.77 -9.89 7.49
C GLY A 545 19.27 -9.64 7.73
N THR A 546 18.87 -9.07 8.87
CA THR A 546 17.49 -8.63 9.10
C THR A 546 17.14 -7.48 8.15
N HIS A 547 16.05 -7.66 7.39
CA HIS A 547 15.42 -6.64 6.55
C HIS A 547 14.42 -5.85 7.39
N MET A 548 14.68 -4.56 7.61
CA MET A 548 14.03 -3.76 8.64
C MET A 548 12.69 -3.16 8.20
N GLY A 549 11.66 -3.41 9.01
CA GLY A 549 10.37 -2.71 8.99
C GLY A 549 10.18 -1.82 10.23
N PRO A 550 8.95 -1.34 10.48
CA PRO A 550 8.69 -0.36 11.54
C PRO A 550 9.03 -0.86 12.95
N SER A 551 8.86 -2.16 13.22
CA SER A 551 9.17 -2.79 14.51
C SER A 551 10.67 -2.75 14.79
N GLU A 552 11.49 -3.04 13.78
CA GLU A 552 12.95 -3.04 13.90
C GLU A 552 13.47 -1.61 14.13
N ILE A 553 12.89 -0.61 13.45
CA ILE A 553 13.22 0.81 13.69
C ILE A 553 12.82 1.23 15.11
N GLY A 554 11.68 0.74 15.62
CA GLY A 554 11.27 0.91 17.01
C GLY A 554 12.27 0.29 17.99
N LEU A 555 12.70 -0.96 17.73
CA LEU A 555 13.64 -1.69 18.58
C LEU A 555 15.03 -1.04 18.62
N LEU A 556 15.52 -0.52 17.50
CA LEU A 556 16.74 0.31 17.43
C LEU A 556 16.64 1.56 18.32
N ALA A 557 15.48 2.24 18.30
CA ALA A 557 15.22 3.38 19.19
C ALA A 557 15.16 2.95 20.67
N THR A 558 14.52 1.81 20.97
CA THR A 558 14.42 1.25 22.33
C THR A 558 15.78 0.93 22.94
N VAL A 559 16.71 0.32 22.20
CA VAL A 559 18.09 0.11 22.67
C VAL A 559 18.99 1.35 22.51
N GLY A 560 18.46 2.45 21.96
CA GLY A 560 19.16 3.70 21.74
C GLY A 560 20.41 3.55 20.85
N VAL A 561 20.29 2.77 19.77
CA VAL A 561 21.29 2.62 18.70
C VAL A 561 20.79 3.42 17.50
N THR A 562 21.23 4.67 17.40
CA THR A 562 20.68 5.63 16.42
C THR A 562 21.39 5.64 15.07
N GLU A 563 22.56 5.02 14.97
CA GLU A 563 23.34 4.85 13.75
C GLU A 563 23.60 3.35 13.55
N VAL A 564 23.37 2.84 12.34
CA VAL A 564 23.49 1.41 12.02
C VAL A 564 24.19 1.19 10.68
N GLU A 565 25.05 0.17 10.61
CA GLU A 565 25.64 -0.29 9.36
C GLU A 565 24.65 -1.18 8.58
N VAL A 566 24.37 -0.79 7.34
CA VAL A 566 23.42 -1.46 6.44
C VAL A 566 24.05 -1.70 5.07
N HIS A 567 23.46 -2.59 4.28
CA HIS A 567 23.78 -2.70 2.85
C HIS A 567 23.27 -1.48 2.07
N LYS A 568 24.06 -1.04 1.09
CA LYS A 568 23.70 0.05 0.17
C LYS A 568 22.51 -0.33 -0.71
N PHE A 569 21.63 0.63 -0.98
CA PHE A 569 20.66 0.50 -2.06
C PHE A 569 21.35 0.68 -3.42
N PRO A 570 21.04 -0.15 -4.42
CA PRO A 570 21.50 0.05 -5.80
C PRO A 570 20.92 1.33 -6.41
N VAL A 571 21.77 2.14 -7.04
CA VAL A 571 21.32 3.24 -7.88
C VAL A 571 20.94 2.70 -9.26
N VAL A 572 19.75 3.03 -9.75
CA VAL A 572 19.20 2.45 -10.99
C VAL A 572 18.96 3.51 -12.07
N ALA A 573 19.70 3.44 -13.18
CA ALA A 573 19.49 4.29 -14.34
C ALA A 573 18.48 3.68 -15.31
N VAL A 574 17.57 4.50 -15.84
CA VAL A 574 16.52 4.07 -16.79
C VAL A 574 16.51 4.95 -18.04
N MET A 575 16.56 4.32 -19.21
CA MET A 575 16.38 4.94 -20.53
C MET A 575 15.33 4.19 -21.37
N SER A 576 14.64 4.90 -22.26
CA SER A 576 13.87 4.30 -23.35
C SER A 576 14.58 4.53 -24.67
N THR A 577 14.53 3.55 -25.58
CA THR A 577 15.15 3.64 -26.91
C THR A 577 14.09 3.50 -27.99
N GLY A 578 14.05 4.43 -28.94
CA GLY A 578 13.09 4.37 -30.05
C GLY A 578 12.94 5.69 -30.78
N ASN A 579 13.21 5.71 -32.08
CA ASN A 579 13.00 6.89 -32.93
C ASN A 579 11.51 7.29 -33.05
N GLU A 580 10.57 6.42 -32.69
CA GLU A 580 9.13 6.73 -32.63
C GLU A 580 8.71 7.43 -31.33
N LEU A 581 9.58 7.48 -30.32
CA LEU A 581 9.23 7.99 -29.01
C LEU A 581 9.22 9.52 -28.96
N LEU A 582 8.37 10.03 -28.08
CA LEU A 582 8.28 11.41 -27.59
C LEU A 582 8.12 11.36 -26.06
N ASN A 583 8.41 12.44 -25.36
CA ASN A 583 8.21 12.50 -23.92
C ASN A 583 6.70 12.55 -23.57
N PRO A 584 6.30 12.22 -22.33
CA PRO A 584 4.91 12.35 -21.88
C PRO A 584 4.30 13.74 -22.09
N GLU A 585 5.12 14.79 -21.99
CA GLU A 585 4.74 16.20 -22.09
C GLU A 585 4.52 16.67 -23.54
N ASP A 586 5.05 15.94 -24.53
CA ASP A 586 5.04 16.34 -25.94
C ASP A 586 3.70 16.03 -26.62
N ASP A 587 3.32 16.83 -27.62
CA ASP A 587 2.17 16.55 -28.49
C ASP A 587 2.47 15.47 -29.54
N LEU A 588 1.45 14.65 -29.86
CA LEU A 588 1.63 13.55 -30.81
C LEU A 588 1.79 14.05 -32.25
N HIS A 589 2.69 13.39 -32.99
CA HIS A 589 2.95 13.62 -34.40
C HIS A 589 2.80 12.31 -35.20
N PRO A 590 2.62 12.34 -36.53
CA PRO A 590 2.50 11.13 -37.35
C PRO A 590 3.66 10.16 -37.13
N GLY A 591 3.33 8.89 -36.87
CA GLY A 591 4.32 7.84 -36.58
C GLY A 591 4.98 7.90 -35.21
N LYS A 592 4.57 8.82 -34.32
CA LYS A 592 5.11 8.96 -32.96
C LYS A 592 4.16 8.44 -31.88
N ILE A 593 4.72 8.00 -30.75
CA ILE A 593 3.99 7.67 -29.51
C ILE A 593 4.73 8.24 -28.29
N ARG A 594 4.01 8.45 -27.19
CA ARG A 594 4.64 8.85 -25.92
C ARG A 594 5.31 7.67 -25.24
N ASP A 595 6.50 7.91 -24.71
CA ASP A 595 7.23 6.98 -23.85
C ASP A 595 6.50 6.81 -22.52
N SER A 596 5.99 5.61 -22.28
CA SER A 596 5.33 5.21 -21.04
C SER A 596 6.14 4.19 -20.24
N ASN A 597 7.12 3.53 -20.87
CA ASN A 597 7.90 2.48 -20.24
C ASN A 597 8.86 3.08 -19.21
N ARG A 598 9.56 4.16 -19.55
CA ARG A 598 10.50 4.84 -18.64
C ARG A 598 9.81 5.29 -17.35
N SER A 599 8.68 5.99 -17.46
CA SER A 599 7.89 6.44 -16.30
C SER A 599 7.38 5.28 -15.45
N THR A 600 6.90 4.19 -16.07
CA THR A 600 6.39 3.04 -15.33
C THR A 600 7.51 2.25 -14.65
N LEU A 601 8.65 2.05 -15.31
CA LEU A 601 9.82 1.39 -14.74
C LEU A 601 10.38 2.19 -13.56
N LEU A 602 10.57 3.51 -13.73
CA LEU A 602 11.01 4.41 -12.66
C LEU A 602 10.08 4.31 -11.43
N ALA A 603 8.76 4.34 -11.65
CA ALA A 603 7.79 4.21 -10.57
C ALA A 603 7.85 2.85 -9.85
N THR A 604 7.93 1.72 -10.58
CA THR A 604 8.10 0.39 -9.98
C THR A 604 9.37 0.27 -9.14
N ILE A 605 10.47 0.90 -9.56
CA ILE A 605 11.74 0.88 -8.82
C ILE A 605 11.65 1.77 -7.56
N GLN A 606 11.01 2.93 -7.67
CA GLN A 606 10.76 3.86 -6.56
C GLN A 606 9.78 3.30 -5.52
N GLU A 607 8.80 2.48 -5.92
CA GLU A 607 7.87 1.77 -5.02
C GLU A 607 8.62 0.81 -4.08
N HIS A 608 9.75 0.27 -4.52
CA HIS A 608 10.66 -0.53 -3.69
C HIS A 608 11.71 0.29 -2.92
N GLY A 609 11.66 1.62 -2.98
CA GLY A 609 12.54 2.53 -2.22
C GLY A 609 13.91 2.82 -2.84
N TYR A 610 14.21 2.28 -4.03
CA TYR A 610 15.52 2.45 -4.65
C TYR A 610 15.70 3.83 -5.33
N PRO A 611 16.89 4.46 -5.21
CA PRO A 611 17.20 5.70 -5.91
C PRO A 611 17.32 5.50 -7.43
N THR A 612 16.66 6.37 -8.21
CA THR A 612 16.62 6.26 -9.66
C THR A 612 17.26 7.44 -10.40
N ILE A 613 17.78 7.17 -11.60
CA ILE A 613 18.31 8.16 -12.53
C ILE A 613 17.55 8.03 -13.85
N ASN A 614 16.98 9.15 -14.31
CA ASN A 614 16.29 9.22 -15.60
C ASN A 614 17.28 9.69 -16.67
N LEU A 615 17.62 8.82 -17.63
CA LEU A 615 18.52 9.11 -18.75
C LEU A 615 17.79 9.51 -20.05
N GLY A 616 16.47 9.70 -20.00
CA GLY A 616 15.70 10.21 -21.12
C GLY A 616 15.33 9.17 -22.20
N ILE A 617 15.07 9.70 -23.39
CA ILE A 617 14.82 8.94 -24.63
C ILE A 617 16.09 9.01 -25.47
N VAL A 618 16.53 7.85 -25.96
CA VAL A 618 17.71 7.70 -26.82
C VAL A 618 17.26 7.28 -28.21
N GLY A 619 17.82 7.90 -29.26
CA GLY A 619 17.52 7.53 -30.64
C GLY A 619 18.08 6.15 -31.01
N ASP A 620 17.51 5.48 -32.01
CA ASP A 620 18.08 4.21 -32.50
C ASP A 620 19.28 4.50 -33.40
N ASN A 621 20.41 4.88 -32.80
CA ASN A 621 21.71 4.92 -33.44
C ASN A 621 22.79 4.47 -32.43
N PRO A 622 23.88 3.82 -32.89
CA PRO A 622 24.86 3.24 -31.97
C PRO A 622 25.61 4.25 -31.10
N ASP A 623 25.93 5.44 -31.62
CA ASP A 623 26.68 6.48 -30.89
C ASP A 623 25.89 7.02 -29.70
N ASP A 624 24.62 7.41 -29.89
CA ASP A 624 23.77 7.90 -28.80
C ASP A 624 23.52 6.81 -27.74
N LEU A 625 23.31 5.56 -28.17
CA LEU A 625 23.18 4.41 -27.26
C LEU A 625 24.46 4.20 -26.43
N LEU A 626 25.63 4.23 -27.06
CA LEU A 626 26.92 4.09 -26.38
C LEU A 626 27.17 5.23 -25.39
N ASN A 627 26.85 6.47 -25.77
CA ASN A 627 26.98 7.64 -24.90
C ASN A 627 26.06 7.55 -23.68
N ALA A 628 24.78 7.23 -23.89
CA ALA A 628 23.81 7.09 -22.80
C ALA A 628 24.13 5.91 -21.86
N LEU A 629 24.61 4.78 -22.40
CA LEU A 629 25.06 3.64 -21.58
C LEU A 629 26.29 4.00 -20.76
N ASN A 630 27.29 4.68 -21.33
CA ASN A 630 28.46 5.16 -20.59
C ASN A 630 28.07 6.16 -19.49
N GLU A 631 27.11 7.05 -19.74
CA GLU A 631 26.57 7.93 -18.70
C GLU A 631 25.94 7.10 -17.56
N GLY A 632 25.11 6.13 -17.88
CA GLY A 632 24.51 5.21 -16.91
C GLY A 632 25.54 4.44 -16.08
N ILE A 633 26.56 3.87 -16.73
CA ILE A 633 27.67 3.13 -16.08
C ILE A 633 28.38 4.00 -15.04
N SER A 634 28.61 5.28 -15.37
CA SER A 634 29.31 6.22 -14.50
C SER A 634 28.50 6.72 -13.30
N ARG A 635 27.16 6.57 -13.33
CA ARG A 635 26.24 7.17 -12.35
C ARG A 635 25.39 6.16 -11.55
N ALA A 636 25.27 4.92 -12.01
CA ALA A 636 24.38 3.90 -11.45
C ALA A 636 25.05 2.53 -11.33
N ASP A 637 24.45 1.62 -10.56
CA ASP A 637 24.90 0.23 -10.41
C ASP A 637 24.15 -0.72 -11.34
N VAL A 638 22.90 -0.36 -11.64
CA VAL A 638 22.03 -1.06 -12.59
C VAL A 638 21.57 -0.11 -13.67
N ILE A 639 21.57 -0.57 -14.91
CA ILE A 639 21.08 0.16 -16.08
C ILE A 639 19.94 -0.63 -16.68
N ILE A 640 18.82 0.04 -16.92
CA ILE A 640 17.63 -0.54 -17.53
C ILE A 640 17.34 0.22 -18.82
N THR A 641 17.25 -0.51 -19.92
CA THR A 641 16.78 0.03 -21.20
C THR A 641 15.44 -0.60 -21.56
N SER A 642 14.66 0.10 -22.37
CA SER A 642 13.41 -0.40 -22.95
C SER A 642 13.33 -0.05 -24.43
N GLY A 643 13.49 -1.05 -25.29
CA GLY A 643 13.49 -0.91 -26.77
C GLY A 643 14.72 -1.54 -27.41
N GLY A 644 14.77 -1.59 -28.74
CA GLY A 644 15.98 -1.97 -29.50
C GLY A 644 16.54 -3.39 -29.26
N VAL A 645 15.74 -4.34 -28.75
CA VAL A 645 16.19 -5.69 -28.32
C VAL A 645 15.69 -6.86 -29.15
N SER A 646 14.94 -6.64 -30.23
CA SER A 646 14.29 -7.70 -31.01
C SER A 646 15.20 -8.19 -32.17
N MET A 647 14.66 -8.23 -33.39
CA MET A 647 15.35 -8.53 -34.66
C MET A 647 15.10 -7.42 -35.71
N GLY A 648 14.76 -6.22 -35.23
CA GLY A 648 14.54 -5.04 -36.04
C GLY A 648 15.82 -4.55 -36.74
N GLU A 649 15.65 -3.72 -37.76
CA GLU A 649 16.77 -3.15 -38.52
C GLU A 649 17.64 -2.20 -37.69
N LYS A 650 17.01 -1.54 -36.70
CA LYS A 650 17.61 -0.54 -35.82
C LYS A 650 17.82 -1.04 -34.39
N ASP A 651 17.75 -2.35 -34.18
CA ASP A 651 17.92 -2.98 -32.87
C ASP A 651 19.42 -3.13 -32.53
N TYR A 652 20.11 -1.99 -32.44
CA TYR A 652 21.57 -1.91 -32.29
C TYR A 652 22.04 -2.24 -30.86
N LEU A 653 21.16 -2.17 -29.85
CA LEU A 653 21.55 -2.22 -28.44
C LEU A 653 22.37 -3.47 -28.08
N LYS A 654 21.99 -4.65 -28.60
CA LYS A 654 22.74 -5.90 -28.39
C LYS A 654 24.14 -5.86 -29.00
N GLN A 655 24.31 -5.15 -30.10
CA GLN A 655 25.61 -4.98 -30.77
C GLN A 655 26.47 -3.96 -30.02
N VAL A 656 25.89 -2.85 -29.53
CA VAL A 656 26.60 -1.86 -28.70
C VAL A 656 27.09 -2.49 -27.38
N LEU A 657 26.27 -3.33 -26.74
CA LEU A 657 26.65 -4.03 -25.51
C LEU A 657 27.85 -4.97 -25.71
N ASP A 658 27.85 -5.76 -26.79
CA ASP A 658 28.87 -6.78 -27.09
C ASP A 658 30.15 -6.16 -27.71
N ILE A 659 29.98 -5.31 -28.73
CA ILE A 659 31.07 -4.80 -29.57
C ILE A 659 31.73 -3.56 -28.96
N ASP A 660 30.96 -2.60 -28.44
CA ASP A 660 31.50 -1.31 -27.99
C ASP A 660 31.79 -1.27 -26.48
N LEU A 661 30.92 -1.88 -25.67
CA LEU A 661 31.07 -1.93 -24.21
C LEU A 661 31.76 -3.20 -23.70
N HIS A 662 31.90 -4.23 -24.55
CA HIS A 662 32.44 -5.54 -24.17
C HIS A 662 31.73 -6.18 -22.95
N ALA A 663 30.44 -5.90 -22.80
CA ALA A 663 29.61 -6.45 -21.74
C ALA A 663 29.25 -7.91 -22.03
N GLN A 664 29.37 -8.77 -21.03
CA GLN A 664 29.01 -10.18 -21.15
C GLN A 664 27.49 -10.34 -21.17
N ILE A 665 26.92 -10.59 -22.35
CA ILE A 665 25.49 -10.91 -22.50
C ILE A 665 25.26 -12.38 -22.10
N HIS A 666 24.58 -12.60 -20.98
CA HIS A 666 24.31 -13.95 -20.45
C HIS A 666 23.13 -14.62 -21.17
N PHE A 667 22.10 -13.85 -21.51
CA PHE A 667 21.04 -14.28 -22.41
C PHE A 667 20.46 -13.08 -23.17
N GLY A 668 20.01 -13.34 -24.40
CA GLY A 668 19.32 -12.34 -25.25
C GLY A 668 17.89 -12.71 -25.63
N ARG A 669 17.39 -13.87 -25.19
CA ARG A 669 16.00 -14.32 -25.37
C ARG A 669 15.57 -15.26 -24.24
N VAL A 670 14.31 -15.15 -23.80
CA VAL A 670 13.70 -16.00 -22.76
C VAL A 670 12.40 -16.62 -23.26
N PHE A 671 12.19 -17.90 -22.96
CA PHE A 671 11.01 -18.68 -23.30
C PHE A 671 9.84 -18.33 -22.37
N MET A 672 9.24 -17.16 -22.58
CA MET A 672 8.16 -16.62 -21.76
C MET A 672 7.19 -15.74 -22.58
N LYS A 673 6.03 -15.46 -22.01
CA LYS A 673 5.02 -14.55 -22.57
C LYS A 673 4.40 -13.66 -21.47
N PRO A 674 4.35 -12.33 -21.65
CA PRO A 674 5.24 -11.53 -22.51
C PRO A 674 6.71 -11.67 -22.07
N GLY A 675 7.66 -11.12 -22.82
CA GLY A 675 9.08 -11.07 -22.40
C GLY A 675 10.12 -11.72 -23.32
N LEU A 676 9.72 -12.24 -24.50
CA LEU A 676 10.63 -13.01 -25.38
C LEU A 676 12.02 -12.39 -25.66
N PRO A 677 12.17 -11.09 -25.99
CA PRO A 677 13.48 -10.51 -26.34
C PRO A 677 14.27 -9.97 -25.12
N THR A 678 13.82 -10.23 -23.88
CA THR A 678 14.51 -9.77 -22.66
C THR A 678 15.96 -10.23 -22.67
N THR A 679 16.85 -9.30 -22.34
CA THR A 679 18.30 -9.46 -22.45
C THR A 679 18.95 -9.00 -21.15
N PHE A 680 19.90 -9.77 -20.66
CA PHE A 680 20.65 -9.48 -19.43
C PHE A 680 22.15 -9.59 -19.70
N ALA A 681 22.90 -8.59 -19.26
CA ALA A 681 24.34 -8.51 -19.39
C ALA A 681 25.00 -7.98 -18.12
N THR A 682 26.27 -8.32 -17.93
CA THR A 682 27.13 -7.75 -16.87
C THR A 682 28.36 -7.10 -17.47
N LEU A 683 28.80 -6.02 -16.85
CA LEU A 683 30.01 -5.30 -17.23
C LEU A 683 30.87 -5.06 -15.99
N ASP A 684 32.09 -5.61 -15.98
CA ASP A 684 33.01 -5.49 -14.86
C ASP A 684 34.04 -4.39 -15.16
N ILE A 685 34.00 -3.29 -14.39
CA ILE A 685 34.88 -2.12 -14.54
C ILE A 685 35.51 -1.80 -13.19
N ASP A 686 36.83 -1.65 -13.14
CA ASP A 686 37.61 -1.32 -11.94
C ASP A 686 37.30 -2.20 -10.70
N GLY A 687 36.96 -3.48 -10.95
CA GLY A 687 36.56 -4.45 -9.92
C GLY A 687 35.10 -4.33 -9.45
N SER A 688 34.34 -3.37 -9.96
CA SER A 688 32.90 -3.22 -9.73
C SER A 688 32.10 -3.86 -10.87
N ARG A 689 31.16 -4.74 -10.52
CA ARG A 689 30.19 -5.30 -11.47
C ARG A 689 28.99 -4.38 -11.63
N LYS A 690 28.69 -4.00 -12.87
CA LYS A 690 27.46 -3.28 -13.26
C LYS A 690 26.51 -4.24 -13.95
N LEU A 691 25.20 -4.09 -13.68
CA LEU A 691 24.15 -4.92 -14.30
C LEU A 691 23.42 -4.15 -15.39
N ILE A 692 23.14 -4.81 -16.51
CA ILE A 692 22.41 -4.20 -17.63
C ILE A 692 21.21 -5.08 -18.00
N PHE A 693 20.01 -4.55 -17.81
CA PHE A 693 18.75 -5.17 -18.20
C PHE A 693 18.19 -4.46 -19.42
N ALA A 694 18.26 -5.12 -20.57
CA ALA A 694 17.72 -4.63 -21.81
C ALA A 694 16.34 -5.26 -22.04
N LEU A 695 15.30 -4.53 -21.65
CA LEU A 695 13.93 -5.01 -21.56
C LEU A 695 13.16 -4.81 -22.88
N PRO A 696 12.09 -5.60 -23.13
CA PRO A 696 11.29 -5.47 -24.34
C PRO A 696 10.56 -4.12 -24.40
N GLY A 697 10.98 -3.26 -25.32
CA GLY A 697 10.21 -2.08 -25.73
C GLY A 697 9.22 -2.39 -26.87
N ASN A 698 8.86 -1.34 -27.60
CA ASN A 698 7.92 -1.40 -28.71
C ASN A 698 8.40 -2.29 -29.87
N PHE A 699 7.43 -2.74 -30.66
CA PHE A 699 7.51 -3.08 -32.09
C PHE A 699 8.08 -4.43 -32.55
N THR A 700 7.28 -5.05 -33.43
CA THR A 700 7.78 -5.75 -34.62
C THR A 700 6.85 -5.41 -35.78
N TYR A 701 7.31 -4.63 -36.76
CA TYR A 701 6.68 -4.65 -38.08
C TYR A 701 7.02 -6.01 -38.71
N ARG A 702 6.00 -6.83 -38.97
CA ARG A 702 6.16 -7.97 -39.87
C ARG A 702 5.58 -7.52 -41.19
N ASP A 703 6.46 -7.13 -42.10
CA ASP A 703 6.10 -6.86 -43.48
C ASP A 703 5.72 -8.20 -44.13
N THR A 704 4.42 -8.51 -44.13
CA THR A 704 3.89 -9.70 -44.79
C THR A 704 3.71 -9.37 -46.25
N GLY A 705 4.75 -9.60 -47.05
CA GLY A 705 4.74 -9.37 -48.48
C GLY A 705 3.57 -10.09 -49.15
N ALA A 706 2.61 -9.30 -49.64
CA ALA A 706 1.65 -9.74 -50.63
C ALA A 706 2.31 -9.58 -52.01
N THR A 707 2.31 -10.65 -52.80
CA THR A 707 2.97 -10.75 -54.09
C THR A 707 2.49 -9.65 -55.04
N LEU A 708 3.43 -8.91 -55.64
CA LEU A 708 3.16 -8.08 -56.81
C LEU A 708 2.71 -8.98 -57.97
N LEU A 709 1.43 -8.92 -58.30
CA LEU A 709 0.88 -9.37 -59.58
C LEU A 709 0.44 -8.15 -60.40
N GLU A 710 0.45 -8.35 -61.72
CA GLU A 710 0.60 -7.32 -62.74
C GLU A 710 -0.49 -6.24 -62.76
N ALA A 711 -0.09 -5.02 -63.14
CA ALA A 711 -0.99 -3.89 -63.24
C ALA A 711 -1.88 -3.98 -64.49
N VAL A 712 -3.20 -4.03 -64.29
CA VAL A 712 -4.20 -3.78 -65.32
C VAL A 712 -4.78 -2.37 -65.09
N PRO A 713 -4.83 -1.47 -66.09
CA PRO A 713 -5.42 -0.16 -65.93
C PRO A 713 -6.95 -0.27 -65.88
N MET A 714 -7.57 0.18 -64.78
CA MET A 714 -9.03 0.32 -64.65
C MET A 714 -9.43 1.77 -64.40
N SER A 715 -10.65 2.12 -64.84
CA SER A 715 -11.18 3.48 -64.95
C SER A 715 -11.65 4.12 -63.63
N ASP A 716 -11.77 5.46 -63.63
CA ASP A 716 -12.02 6.36 -62.49
C ASP A 716 -13.39 6.23 -61.75
N SER A 717 -13.93 5.02 -61.55
CA SER A 717 -15.25 4.81 -60.91
C SER A 717 -15.29 3.85 -59.71
N GLU A 718 -14.15 3.31 -59.25
CA GLU A 718 -14.11 2.37 -58.10
C GLU A 718 -13.17 2.78 -56.94
N ALA A 719 -12.82 4.06 -56.82
CA ALA A 719 -11.90 4.58 -55.80
C ALA A 719 -12.41 4.55 -54.32
N SER A 720 -13.47 3.78 -54.02
CA SER A 720 -14.17 3.79 -52.72
C SER A 720 -14.18 2.44 -51.97
N ARG A 721 -13.41 1.44 -52.43
CA ARG A 721 -13.35 0.09 -51.79
C ARG A 721 -11.94 -0.49 -51.62
N LEU A 722 -10.95 0.37 -51.36
CA LEU A 722 -9.66 -0.11 -50.84
C LEU A 722 -9.79 -0.49 -49.35
N PRO A 723 -9.31 -1.67 -48.92
CA PRO A 723 -9.15 -1.95 -47.50
C PRO A 723 -8.19 -0.94 -46.88
N LEU A 724 -8.58 -0.34 -45.75
CA LEU A 724 -7.67 0.48 -44.97
C LEU A 724 -6.42 -0.35 -44.62
N PRO A 725 -5.19 0.21 -44.74
CA PRO A 725 -4.00 -0.49 -44.30
C PRO A 725 -4.13 -0.86 -42.82
N PRO A 726 -3.69 -2.06 -42.39
CA PRO A 726 -3.82 -2.48 -41.00
C PRO A 726 -3.11 -1.46 -40.09
N PRO A 727 -3.73 -1.07 -38.96
CA PRO A 727 -3.14 -0.06 -38.09
C PRO A 727 -1.76 -0.53 -37.58
N PRO A 728 -0.79 0.39 -37.41
CA PRO A 728 0.54 0.04 -36.94
C PRO A 728 0.46 -0.76 -35.63
N ARG A 729 1.14 -1.90 -35.59
CA ARG A 729 1.13 -2.80 -34.42
C ARG A 729 1.76 -2.07 -33.23
N ARG A 730 1.04 -2.05 -32.12
CA ARG A 730 1.24 -1.10 -31.01
C ARG A 730 2.37 -1.54 -30.06
N SER A 731 2.79 -0.61 -29.20
CA SER A 731 3.78 -0.73 -28.10
C SER A 731 3.69 -2.03 -27.29
N ASN A 732 4.69 -2.35 -26.47
CA ASN A 732 4.64 -3.49 -25.54
C ASN A 732 4.86 -3.11 -24.05
N PRO A 733 4.18 -2.11 -23.46
CA PRO A 733 4.53 -1.60 -22.12
C PRO A 733 4.44 -2.65 -21.01
N VAL A 734 3.49 -3.58 -21.15
CA VAL A 734 3.33 -4.71 -20.23
C VAL A 734 4.61 -5.54 -20.13
N SER A 735 5.29 -5.77 -21.26
CA SER A 735 6.46 -6.65 -21.31
C SER A 735 7.58 -6.09 -20.44
N ALA A 736 7.81 -4.78 -20.48
CA ALA A 736 8.78 -4.11 -19.65
C ALA A 736 8.45 -4.25 -18.16
N VAL A 737 7.20 -4.01 -17.75
CA VAL A 737 6.81 -4.11 -16.32
C VAL A 737 6.84 -5.54 -15.80
N VAL A 738 6.35 -6.51 -16.58
CA VAL A 738 6.39 -7.95 -16.22
C VAL A 738 7.83 -8.43 -16.06
N THR A 739 8.72 -8.07 -16.99
CA THR A 739 10.13 -8.49 -16.94
C THR A 739 10.94 -7.73 -15.89
N CYS A 740 10.60 -6.47 -15.59
CA CYS A 740 11.12 -5.73 -14.45
C CYS A 740 10.79 -6.44 -13.13
N ASN A 741 9.52 -6.78 -12.91
CA ASN A 741 9.08 -7.50 -11.72
C ASN A 741 9.75 -8.88 -11.59
N LEU A 742 9.87 -9.63 -12.69
CA LEU A 742 10.43 -10.99 -12.67
C LEU A 742 11.95 -11.07 -12.54
N PHE A 743 12.71 -10.10 -13.07
CA PHE A 743 14.18 -10.17 -13.12
C PHE A 743 14.88 -9.02 -12.39
N VAL A 744 14.44 -7.78 -12.63
CA VAL A 744 15.08 -6.59 -12.06
C VAL A 744 14.85 -6.53 -10.55
N ILE A 745 13.60 -6.63 -10.09
CA ILE A 745 13.30 -6.48 -8.65
C ILE A 745 14.03 -7.52 -7.78
N PRO A 746 14.08 -8.83 -8.13
CA PRO A 746 14.91 -9.80 -7.41
C PRO A 746 16.42 -9.47 -7.45
N ALA A 747 16.95 -8.97 -8.57
CA ALA A 747 18.34 -8.52 -8.63
C ALA A 747 18.59 -7.34 -7.66
N LEU A 748 17.73 -6.31 -7.66
CA LEU A 748 17.86 -5.17 -6.75
C LEU A 748 17.75 -5.61 -5.28
N ARG A 749 16.84 -6.53 -4.95
CA ARG A 749 16.71 -7.14 -3.61
C ARG A 749 17.99 -7.83 -3.16
N LYS A 750 18.66 -8.57 -4.06
CA LYS A 750 19.96 -9.20 -3.77
C LYS A 750 21.06 -8.14 -3.58
N MET A 751 21.07 -7.10 -4.41
CA MET A 751 22.06 -6.01 -4.31
C MET A 751 21.99 -5.28 -2.96
N GLN A 752 20.78 -5.03 -2.43
CA GLN A 752 20.60 -4.47 -1.08
C GLN A 752 20.77 -5.49 0.07
N GLY A 753 21.25 -6.71 -0.21
CA GLY A 753 21.60 -7.69 0.82
C GLY A 753 20.46 -8.55 1.36
N ILE A 754 19.25 -8.56 0.77
CA ILE A 754 18.21 -9.50 1.21
C ILE A 754 18.69 -10.94 0.95
N LEU A 755 18.67 -11.76 2.01
CA LEU A 755 19.14 -13.14 2.00
C LEU A 755 18.37 -14.04 1.02
N ASP A 756 17.04 -13.92 1.00
CA ASP A 756 16.19 -14.53 -0.02
C ASP A 756 15.53 -13.45 -0.90
N PRO A 757 16.15 -13.08 -2.03
CA PRO A 757 15.66 -12.00 -2.88
C PRO A 757 14.46 -12.41 -3.76
N ARG A 758 14.00 -13.66 -3.69
CA ARG A 758 12.92 -14.19 -4.54
C ARG A 758 11.60 -13.46 -4.28
N PRO A 759 10.68 -13.44 -5.26
CA PRO A 759 9.35 -12.88 -5.06
C PRO A 759 8.47 -13.84 -4.23
N THR A 760 7.54 -13.27 -3.46
CA THR A 760 6.50 -14.06 -2.79
C THR A 760 5.53 -14.61 -3.83
N ILE A 761 5.36 -15.93 -3.84
CA ILE A 761 4.38 -16.63 -4.67
C ILE A 761 3.32 -17.19 -3.74
N ILE A 762 2.05 -16.97 -4.07
CA ILE A 762 0.90 -17.51 -3.33
C ILE A 762 0.05 -18.38 -4.26
N LYS A 763 -0.70 -19.30 -3.66
CA LYS A 763 -1.73 -20.08 -4.38
C LYS A 763 -3.03 -19.27 -4.43
N ALA A 764 -3.68 -19.23 -5.59
CA ALA A 764 -4.94 -18.52 -5.81
C ALA A 764 -5.87 -19.33 -6.73
N ARG A 765 -7.19 -19.10 -6.64
CA ARG A 765 -8.21 -19.70 -7.52
C ARG A 765 -8.42 -18.84 -8.77
N LEU A 766 -8.42 -19.43 -9.97
CA LEU A 766 -8.73 -18.70 -11.21
C LEU A 766 -10.18 -18.18 -11.23
N SER A 767 -10.40 -16.90 -11.52
CA SER A 767 -11.76 -16.33 -11.66
C SER A 767 -12.52 -16.79 -12.91
N CYS A 768 -11.79 -17.25 -13.94
CA CYS A 768 -12.28 -17.59 -15.26
C CYS A 768 -11.32 -18.56 -15.95
N ASP A 769 -11.83 -19.30 -16.94
CA ASP A 769 -11.05 -20.24 -17.74
C ASP A 769 -9.96 -19.50 -18.57
N VAL A 770 -8.79 -20.12 -18.72
CA VAL A 770 -7.64 -19.54 -19.42
C VAL A 770 -6.97 -20.58 -20.33
N LYS A 771 -6.85 -20.26 -21.62
CA LYS A 771 -6.13 -21.10 -22.59
C LYS A 771 -4.61 -20.89 -22.48
N LEU A 772 -3.86 -21.99 -22.45
CA LEU A 772 -2.41 -21.97 -22.26
C LEU A 772 -1.66 -21.71 -23.58
N ASP A 773 -0.59 -20.90 -23.50
CA ASP A 773 0.38 -20.70 -24.59
C ASP A 773 1.45 -21.80 -24.54
N PRO A 774 2.15 -22.14 -25.64
CA PRO A 774 3.30 -23.03 -25.59
C PRO A 774 4.45 -22.58 -24.67
N ARG A 775 4.44 -21.31 -24.23
CA ARG A 775 5.36 -20.73 -23.23
C ARG A 775 4.65 -20.51 -21.90
N PRO A 776 5.37 -20.53 -20.76
CA PRO A 776 4.83 -20.01 -19.52
C PRO A 776 4.37 -18.56 -19.70
N GLU A 777 3.18 -18.25 -19.20
CA GLU A 777 2.51 -16.97 -19.45
C GLU A 777 2.19 -16.20 -18.16
N TYR A 778 2.56 -14.92 -18.15
CA TYR A 778 2.47 -14.01 -17.02
C TYR A 778 1.30 -13.04 -17.21
N HIS A 779 0.17 -13.37 -16.60
CA HIS A 779 -1.07 -12.58 -16.66
C HIS A 779 -1.13 -11.61 -15.49
N ARG A 780 -1.51 -10.36 -15.75
CA ARG A 780 -1.83 -9.41 -14.67
C ARG A 780 -3.16 -9.81 -14.06
N CYS A 781 -3.20 -9.85 -12.74
CA CYS A 781 -4.40 -10.15 -11.97
C CYS A 781 -4.58 -9.22 -10.78
N ILE A 782 -5.82 -9.18 -10.31
CA ILE A 782 -6.21 -8.66 -9.01
C ILE A 782 -6.46 -9.88 -8.13
N LEU A 783 -5.70 -10.00 -7.04
CA LEU A 783 -5.91 -10.93 -5.95
C LEU A 783 -6.93 -10.32 -4.99
N THR A 784 -8.01 -11.05 -4.73
CA THR A 784 -9.07 -10.66 -3.78
C THR A 784 -9.36 -11.83 -2.85
N TRP A 785 -9.30 -11.60 -1.53
CA TRP A 785 -9.82 -12.55 -0.55
C TRP A 785 -11.32 -12.36 -0.39
N HIS A 786 -12.08 -13.44 -0.55
CA HIS A 786 -13.49 -13.48 -0.17
C HIS A 786 -13.61 -13.88 1.30
N HIS A 787 -14.66 -13.40 1.97
CA HIS A 787 -14.92 -13.77 3.35
C HIS A 787 -15.12 -15.30 3.46
N GLN A 788 -14.49 -15.91 4.47
CA GLN A 788 -14.50 -17.36 4.74
C GLN A 788 -13.84 -18.27 3.67
N GLU A 789 -13.23 -17.75 2.60
CA GLU A 789 -12.45 -18.57 1.67
C GLU A 789 -10.94 -18.58 2.03
N PRO A 790 -10.28 -19.76 2.07
CA PRO A 790 -8.86 -19.86 2.46
C PRO A 790 -7.89 -19.43 1.35
N LEU A 791 -8.34 -19.41 0.08
CA LEU A 791 -7.55 -19.02 -1.07
C LEU A 791 -8.12 -17.74 -1.69
N PRO A 792 -7.29 -16.76 -2.08
CA PRO A 792 -7.74 -15.62 -2.86
C PRO A 792 -8.21 -16.05 -4.25
N TRP A 793 -9.12 -15.29 -4.82
CA TRP A 793 -9.43 -15.35 -6.24
C TRP A 793 -8.49 -14.45 -7.02
N ALA A 794 -7.86 -15.01 -8.06
CA ALA A 794 -7.03 -14.27 -9.01
C ALA A 794 -7.89 -13.89 -10.23
N GLN A 795 -8.33 -12.64 -10.26
CA GLN A 795 -9.09 -12.09 -11.38
C GLN A 795 -8.16 -11.50 -12.44
N SER A 796 -8.14 -12.10 -13.63
CA SER A 796 -7.41 -11.54 -14.78
C SER A 796 -7.94 -10.16 -15.16
N THR A 797 -7.04 -9.20 -15.40
CA THR A 797 -7.36 -7.79 -15.75
C THR A 797 -7.92 -7.61 -17.18
N GLY A 798 -8.66 -8.60 -17.69
CA GLY A 798 -9.16 -8.66 -19.06
C GLY A 798 -8.08 -9.01 -20.08
N ASN A 799 -8.12 -8.36 -21.25
CA ASN A 799 -7.27 -8.70 -22.39
C ASN A 799 -5.77 -8.52 -22.09
N GLN A 800 -5.01 -9.62 -22.12
CA GLN A 800 -3.62 -9.70 -21.68
C GLN A 800 -2.57 -9.32 -22.75
N MET A 801 -2.98 -8.82 -23.93
CA MET A 801 -2.07 -8.32 -24.97
C MET A 801 -0.97 -7.43 -24.38
N SER A 802 0.28 -7.68 -24.77
CA SER A 802 1.46 -6.96 -24.30
C SER A 802 1.42 -5.45 -24.55
N SER A 803 0.58 -5.01 -25.49
CA SER A 803 0.35 -3.59 -25.83
C SER A 803 -0.67 -2.87 -24.97
N ARG A 804 -1.45 -3.59 -24.15
CA ARG A 804 -2.59 -3.02 -23.43
C ARG A 804 -2.19 -2.66 -22.00
N LEU A 805 -1.51 -1.52 -21.83
CA LEU A 805 -1.09 -1.02 -20.51
C LEU A 805 -2.26 -0.90 -19.49
N MET A 806 -3.49 -0.70 -19.95
CA MET A 806 -4.70 -0.76 -19.11
C MET A 806 -4.86 -2.06 -18.30
N SER A 807 -4.21 -3.16 -18.70
CA SER A 807 -4.16 -4.41 -17.93
C SER A 807 -3.27 -4.33 -16.68
N MET A 808 -2.43 -3.30 -16.52
CA MET A 808 -1.70 -3.06 -15.28
C MET A 808 -2.55 -2.33 -14.23
N ARG A 809 -3.70 -1.76 -14.60
CA ARG A 809 -4.48 -0.90 -13.68
C ARG A 809 -5.02 -1.74 -12.52
N SER A 810 -4.61 -1.39 -11.30
CA SER A 810 -4.97 -2.09 -10.05
C SER A 810 -4.45 -3.54 -9.95
N ALA A 811 -3.51 -3.96 -10.81
CA ALA A 811 -2.90 -5.29 -10.72
C ALA A 811 -1.96 -5.37 -9.51
N ASN A 812 -2.22 -6.29 -8.58
CA ASN A 812 -1.38 -6.57 -7.41
C ASN A 812 -0.66 -7.94 -7.51
N GLY A 813 -0.98 -8.76 -8.52
CA GLY A 813 -0.34 -10.04 -8.79
C GLY A 813 -0.05 -10.33 -10.27
N LEU A 814 0.92 -11.20 -10.51
CA LEU A 814 1.19 -11.88 -11.79
C LEU A 814 0.87 -13.37 -11.67
N LEU A 815 -0.23 -13.79 -12.30
CA LEU A 815 -0.56 -15.19 -12.54
C LEU A 815 0.57 -15.87 -13.33
N MET A 816 1.07 -16.99 -12.82
CA MET A 816 2.16 -17.78 -13.40
C MET A 816 1.58 -19.02 -14.08
N LEU A 817 1.13 -18.86 -15.31
CA LEU A 817 0.47 -19.94 -16.05
C LEU A 817 1.51 -20.90 -16.64
N PRO A 818 1.34 -22.23 -16.49
CA PRO A 818 2.26 -23.22 -17.04
C PRO A 818 2.22 -23.23 -18.58
N PRO A 819 3.29 -23.69 -19.25
CA PRO A 819 3.25 -23.91 -20.69
C PRO A 819 2.24 -25.01 -21.04
N LYS A 820 1.53 -24.83 -22.15
CA LYS A 820 0.64 -25.84 -22.74
C LYS A 820 1.38 -27.15 -22.96
N THR A 821 0.75 -28.26 -22.58
CA THR A 821 1.15 -29.63 -22.93
C THR A 821 0.11 -30.26 -23.86
N GLU A 822 0.29 -31.53 -24.24
CA GLU A 822 -0.73 -32.29 -24.97
C GLU A 822 -1.95 -32.61 -24.10
N GLN A 823 -1.75 -32.73 -22.79
CA GLN A 823 -2.80 -33.05 -21.80
C GLN A 823 -3.47 -31.78 -21.26
N TYR A 824 -2.68 -30.78 -20.89
CA TYR A 824 -3.15 -29.52 -20.32
C TYR A 824 -3.10 -28.40 -21.37
N VAL A 825 -4.26 -28.05 -21.91
CA VAL A 825 -4.44 -27.07 -23.00
C VAL A 825 -5.09 -25.77 -22.50
N GLU A 826 -5.90 -25.87 -21.46
CA GLU A 826 -6.55 -24.77 -20.76
C GLU A 826 -6.63 -25.11 -19.27
N LEU A 827 -6.82 -24.08 -18.45
CA LEU A 827 -7.13 -24.16 -17.03
C LEU A 827 -8.53 -23.60 -16.80
N HIS A 828 -9.24 -24.15 -15.83
CA HIS A 828 -10.65 -23.84 -15.56
C HIS A 828 -10.83 -22.92 -14.35
N LYS A 829 -11.95 -22.20 -14.30
CA LYS A 829 -12.37 -21.41 -13.15
C LYS A 829 -12.37 -22.26 -11.87
N GLY A 830 -11.77 -21.73 -10.81
CA GLY A 830 -11.66 -22.38 -9.51
C GLY A 830 -10.41 -23.25 -9.34
N GLU A 831 -9.69 -23.59 -10.42
CA GLU A 831 -8.41 -24.28 -10.32
C GLU A 831 -7.36 -23.42 -9.62
N VAL A 832 -6.47 -24.09 -8.89
CA VAL A 832 -5.44 -23.45 -8.06
C VAL A 832 -4.18 -23.23 -8.88
N VAL A 833 -3.73 -21.99 -8.94
CA VAL A 833 -2.58 -21.52 -9.72
C VAL A 833 -1.64 -20.69 -8.87
N ASP A 834 -0.38 -20.60 -9.30
CA ASP A 834 0.62 -19.73 -8.69
C ASP A 834 0.44 -18.28 -9.12
N VAL A 835 0.54 -17.36 -8.16
CA VAL A 835 0.53 -15.91 -8.38
C VAL A 835 1.71 -15.28 -7.67
N MET A 836 2.59 -14.65 -8.43
CA MET A 836 3.65 -13.79 -7.90
C MET A 836 3.03 -12.46 -7.44
N VAL A 837 3.27 -12.07 -6.19
CA VAL A 837 2.83 -10.76 -5.66
C VAL A 837 3.73 -9.66 -6.21
N ILE A 838 3.14 -8.60 -6.78
CA ILE A 838 3.85 -7.46 -7.38
C ILE A 838 3.46 -6.09 -6.80
N GLY A 839 2.41 -6.04 -5.98
CA GLY A 839 1.97 -4.82 -5.29
C GLY A 839 1.51 -5.13 -3.87
N ARG A 840 1.18 -4.09 -3.10
CA ARG A 840 0.54 -4.26 -1.79
C ARG A 840 -0.83 -4.90 -1.98
N LEU A 841 -1.10 -5.98 -1.23
CA LEU A 841 -2.36 -6.70 -1.22
C LEU A 841 -3.40 -6.00 -0.33
#